data_AF-A0A6I3KXB9-F1
#
_entry.id   AF-A0A6I3KXB9-F1
#
_cell.length_a   1.000
_cell.length_b   1.000
_cell.length_c   1.000
_cell.angle_alpha   90.00
_cell.angle_beta   90.00
_cell.angle_gamma   90.00
#
_symmetry.space_group_name_H-M   'P 1'
#
loop_
_entity.id
_entity.type
_entity.pdbx_description
1 polymer ?
#
loop_
_entity_poly.entity_id
_entity_poly.type
_entity_poly.pdbx_seq_one_letter_code
_entity_poly.pdbx_strand_id
1 'polypeptide(L)'
;MVAEVKLRHAAENTPRAALTRLIAIILLRTPFQSAQQISTRLATNDIGPAAVTQLLYSEPQVFEILGPEQPAIWAVREEASHLVASWAEPEAMQSDPAEDVPSPASSYAGPALRAWQSEALDAWIAHDRRGIVEAVTGSGKTAVGIRAVALAVDDGRRAVVLVPGIDLQTQWWERLRSALPGHRIDRVGGNGSPRPPAHWDVLVATVQTVSSTPLSIPPGALLVADEVHRYGAGSYAKALAEQYEWRLGLTATLERNDNAVEEILRPYFGDLVPGCDYARARADGILAPVRLALVGVHFNARERAKYDRADEAARKAKSVLVDLYGAPEESFGEFMSFTQRLANQERGEAARQAQRFLKNFSERREVLADCEGKLDLIRTLPITELRATQSIFFAERTSTAGQVQSVLEQRALPCGCVGSALRPADRERIIGDFRRGDLRALAAPRVLDEGIDIPDAQVGVVLAASRTRRQMIQRMGRVVRPKSNNGAALFVVAYVYGTPEDPALGAHETFLEELESIAEERVTIDGAALPSILRSWLSEAAPQEGAPVTRPLTVDAPEGPSPSQTTEIPAPGSGRPDVSAADPSQDEPELTPVDADADAAATEPVAAQSEQVEDQPRVAPAENAPEKPAQHSMPSDVEAEARQSERTYRERVQELLGFPDITHLWEPAAAKYSPMTIDELVEWQADTLYYLSRPWDGDTATWRRVMRAILDWAASPSDPIDTFLDIARTVSEVGPNRTELLRFAATMRGRELAELL
;
A
#
# COMPACT_ATOMS: atom_id res chain seq x y z
N MET A 1 10.77 53.73 11.59
CA MET A 1 10.06 55.02 11.49
C MET A 1 9.98 55.55 10.05
N VAL A 2 11.05 56.05 9.41
CA VAL A 2 10.93 56.67 8.06
C VAL A 2 10.43 55.69 6.98
N ALA A 3 10.69 54.38 7.13
CA ALA A 3 10.13 53.34 6.25
C ALA A 3 8.61 53.09 6.45
N GLU A 4 8.07 53.28 7.66
CA GLU A 4 6.65 53.01 7.97
C GLU A 4 5.70 54.06 7.38
N VAL A 5 6.20 55.24 7.04
CA VAL A 5 5.40 56.30 6.39
C VAL A 5 5.15 55.99 4.91
N LYS A 6 6.09 55.30 4.22
CA LYS A 6 5.92 54.98 2.80
C LYS A 6 4.88 53.89 2.54
N LEU A 7 4.69 52.94 3.46
CA LEU A 7 3.67 51.89 3.32
C LEU A 7 2.25 52.37 3.62
N ARG A 8 2.08 53.53 4.29
CA ARG A 8 0.75 54.16 4.48
C ARG A 8 0.23 54.90 3.23
N HIS A 9 0.98 54.94 2.14
CA HIS A 9 0.57 55.60 0.88
C HIS A 9 0.01 54.64 -0.18
N ALA A 10 -0.14 53.34 0.14
CA ALA A 10 -0.67 52.33 -0.78
C ALA A 10 -2.13 51.93 -0.49
N ALA A 11 -2.76 52.49 0.54
CA ALA A 11 -4.04 52.01 1.09
C ALA A 11 -5.29 52.82 0.69
N GLU A 12 -5.16 53.82 -0.18
CA GLU A 12 -6.25 54.77 -0.51
C GLU A 12 -6.83 54.60 -1.94
N ASN A 13 -6.36 53.61 -2.72
CA ASN A 13 -6.82 53.40 -4.10
C ASN A 13 -7.06 51.92 -4.47
N THR A 14 -8.14 51.34 -3.93
CA THR A 14 -8.97 50.45 -4.75
C THR A 14 -9.85 51.36 -5.60
N PRO A 15 -9.58 51.56 -6.90
CA PRO A 15 -10.24 52.61 -7.67
C PRO A 15 -11.76 52.36 -7.74
N ARG A 16 -12.56 53.39 -7.49
CA ARG A 16 -14.05 53.36 -7.47
C ARG A 16 -14.65 52.61 -8.68
N ALA A 17 -14.05 52.76 -9.85
CA ALA A 17 -14.45 52.05 -11.07
C ALA A 17 -14.33 50.52 -10.97
N ALA A 18 -13.31 49.99 -10.30
CA ALA A 18 -13.15 48.54 -10.10
C ALA A 18 -14.23 47.97 -9.16
N LEU A 19 -14.56 48.68 -8.08
CA LEU A 19 -15.65 48.27 -7.18
C LEU A 19 -17.02 48.36 -7.88
N THR A 20 -17.24 49.39 -8.71
CA THR A 20 -18.42 49.51 -9.58
C THR A 20 -18.53 48.32 -10.55
N ARG A 21 -17.43 47.93 -11.20
CA ARG A 21 -17.37 46.75 -12.08
C ARG A 21 -17.74 45.46 -11.34
N LEU A 22 -17.14 45.21 -10.17
CA LEU A 22 -17.41 44.00 -9.38
C LEU A 22 -18.88 43.91 -8.93
N ILE A 23 -19.45 45.01 -8.43
CA ILE A 23 -20.86 45.06 -8.01
C ILE A 23 -21.80 44.83 -9.20
N ALA A 24 -21.49 45.39 -10.38
CA ALA A 24 -22.26 45.18 -11.59
C ALA A 24 -22.19 43.73 -12.11
N ILE A 25 -21.03 43.07 -12.04
CA ILE A 25 -20.88 41.65 -12.40
C ILE A 25 -21.66 40.75 -11.42
N ILE A 26 -21.65 41.06 -10.11
CA ILE A 26 -22.47 40.34 -9.11
C ILE A 26 -23.96 40.49 -9.42
N LEU A 27 -24.41 41.70 -9.78
CA LEU A 27 -25.82 41.99 -10.09
C LEU A 27 -26.28 41.45 -11.46
N LEU A 28 -25.40 41.31 -12.46
CA LEU A 28 -25.72 40.58 -13.69
C LEU A 28 -25.87 39.08 -13.45
N ARG A 29 -24.93 38.47 -12.71
CA ARG A 29 -24.96 37.01 -12.43
C ARG A 29 -26.09 36.63 -11.48
N THR A 30 -26.47 37.55 -10.59
CA THR A 30 -27.51 37.36 -9.58
C THR A 30 -28.18 38.71 -9.27
N PRO A 31 -29.25 39.09 -9.99
CA PRO A 31 -29.98 40.33 -9.75
C PRO A 31 -30.77 40.31 -8.43
N PHE A 32 -31.44 41.43 -8.13
CA PHE A 32 -32.35 41.60 -6.98
C PHE A 32 -31.66 41.46 -5.60
N GLN A 33 -30.41 41.92 -5.49
CA GLN A 33 -29.63 41.84 -4.26
C GLN A 33 -29.80 43.11 -3.41
N SER A 34 -29.87 42.96 -2.09
CA SER A 34 -29.64 44.07 -1.16
C SER A 34 -28.15 44.39 -1.01
N ALA A 35 -27.80 45.62 -0.63
CA ALA A 35 -26.42 46.04 -0.39
C ALA A 35 -25.69 45.19 0.69
N GLN A 36 -26.44 44.59 1.62
CA GLN A 36 -25.92 43.64 2.60
C GLN A 36 -25.42 42.35 1.93
N GLN A 37 -26.22 41.76 1.03
CA GLN A 37 -25.87 40.53 0.32
C GLN A 37 -24.71 40.75 -0.67
N ILE A 38 -24.68 41.92 -1.33
CA ILE A 38 -23.56 42.34 -2.19
C ILE A 38 -22.27 42.47 -1.36
N SER A 39 -22.32 43.15 -0.20
CA SER A 39 -21.16 43.27 0.71
C SER A 39 -20.63 41.91 1.16
N THR A 40 -21.49 40.99 1.59
CA THR A 40 -21.09 39.62 1.94
C THR A 40 -20.44 38.86 0.78
N ARG A 41 -20.81 39.15 -0.46
CA ARG A 41 -20.29 38.48 -1.68
C ARG A 41 -19.04 39.11 -2.27
N LEU A 42 -18.67 40.33 -1.86
CA LEU A 42 -17.42 40.98 -2.26
C LEU A 42 -16.18 40.38 -1.58
N ALA A 43 -16.36 39.51 -0.58
CA ALA A 43 -15.32 38.69 0.09
C ALA A 43 -14.12 39.44 0.73
N THR A 44 -14.07 40.77 0.62
CA THR A 44 -13.07 41.65 1.24
C THR A 44 -13.59 42.21 2.56
N ASN A 45 -12.89 41.94 3.67
CA ASN A 45 -13.33 42.30 5.03
C ASN A 45 -13.49 43.82 5.27
N ASP A 46 -12.96 44.68 4.41
CA ASP A 46 -13.00 46.14 4.55
C ASP A 46 -14.22 46.84 3.90
N ILE A 47 -15.00 46.15 3.05
CA ILE A 47 -16.09 46.79 2.27
C ILE A 47 -17.46 46.51 2.87
N GLY A 48 -17.80 47.26 3.92
CA GLY A 48 -19.07 47.15 4.63
C GLY A 48 -20.31 47.59 3.81
N PRO A 49 -21.54 47.17 4.21
CA PRO A 49 -22.78 47.43 3.47
C PRO A 49 -23.07 48.92 3.23
N ALA A 50 -22.62 49.80 4.12
CA ALA A 50 -22.78 51.25 3.97
C ALA A 50 -21.97 51.80 2.77
N ALA A 51 -20.75 51.30 2.53
CA ALA A 51 -19.93 51.70 1.40
C ALA A 51 -20.51 51.19 0.07
N VAL A 52 -21.01 49.95 0.05
CA VAL A 52 -21.75 49.38 -1.08
C VAL A 52 -23.00 50.20 -1.39
N THR A 53 -23.79 50.55 -0.36
CA THR A 53 -24.98 51.40 -0.49
C THR A 53 -24.62 52.78 -1.06
N GLN A 54 -23.58 53.42 -0.53
CA GLN A 54 -23.13 54.74 -1.01
C GLN A 54 -22.66 54.70 -2.47
N LEU A 55 -21.97 53.63 -2.90
CA LEU A 55 -21.56 53.46 -4.29
C LEU A 55 -22.78 53.29 -5.21
N LEU A 56 -23.69 52.37 -4.87
CA LEU A 56 -24.90 52.06 -5.64
C LEU A 56 -25.74 53.34 -5.90
N TYR A 57 -25.99 54.16 -4.88
CA TYR A 57 -26.66 55.45 -5.03
C TYR A 57 -25.85 56.49 -5.82
N SER A 58 -24.53 56.36 -5.90
CA SER A 58 -23.65 57.31 -6.59
C SER A 58 -23.41 57.00 -8.07
N GLU A 59 -23.85 55.83 -8.55
CA GLU A 59 -23.74 55.38 -9.96
C GLU A 59 -25.13 55.04 -10.56
N PRO A 60 -26.14 55.94 -10.51
CA PRO A 60 -27.52 55.67 -10.95
C PRO A 60 -27.70 55.48 -12.47
N GLN A 61 -26.59 55.57 -13.22
CA GLN A 61 -26.50 55.29 -14.65
C GLN A 61 -26.16 53.81 -14.93
N VAL A 62 -25.66 53.08 -13.93
CA VAL A 62 -25.35 51.64 -13.99
C VAL A 62 -26.36 50.83 -13.18
N PHE A 63 -26.77 51.35 -12.02
CA PHE A 63 -27.65 50.64 -11.09
C PHE A 63 -29.03 51.28 -10.94
N GLU A 64 -30.01 50.45 -10.62
CA GLU A 64 -31.36 50.90 -10.25
C GLU A 64 -31.90 50.15 -9.03
N ILE A 65 -32.88 50.76 -8.36
CA ILE A 65 -33.62 50.19 -7.23
C ILE A 65 -34.96 49.68 -7.74
N LEU A 66 -35.30 48.43 -7.41
CA LEU A 66 -36.53 47.80 -7.86
C LEU A 66 -37.54 47.70 -6.72
N GLY A 67 -38.58 48.53 -6.79
CA GLY A 67 -39.67 48.58 -5.82
C GLY A 67 -39.39 49.46 -4.58
N PRO A 68 -40.43 49.76 -3.77
CA PRO A 68 -40.33 50.62 -2.59
C PRO A 68 -39.95 49.86 -1.30
N GLU A 69 -39.45 48.64 -1.40
CA GLU A 69 -39.26 47.73 -0.26
C GLU A 69 -38.00 48.03 0.55
N GLN A 70 -37.99 47.61 1.83
CA GLN A 70 -36.82 47.68 2.70
C GLN A 70 -36.42 46.28 3.18
N PRO A 71 -35.14 45.87 3.05
CA PRO A 71 -34.03 46.63 2.46
C PRO A 71 -34.15 46.76 0.94
N ALA A 72 -33.71 47.91 0.40
CA ALA A 72 -33.76 48.18 -1.03
C ALA A 72 -32.95 47.14 -1.83
N ILE A 73 -33.60 46.53 -2.83
CA ILE A 73 -33.00 45.58 -3.77
C ILE A 73 -32.59 46.26 -5.07
N TRP A 74 -31.46 45.82 -5.63
CA TRP A 74 -30.79 46.47 -6.75
C TRP A 74 -30.65 45.54 -7.96
N ALA A 75 -30.52 46.15 -9.14
CA ALA A 75 -30.17 45.51 -10.39
C ALA A 75 -29.20 46.39 -11.20
N VAL A 76 -28.60 45.82 -12.25
CA VAL A 76 -27.98 46.60 -13.34
C VAL A 76 -29.08 47.04 -14.28
N ARG A 77 -29.07 48.32 -14.65
CA ARG A 77 -29.98 48.91 -15.64
C ARG A 77 -29.90 48.19 -16.99
N GLU A 78 -31.04 47.97 -17.65
CA GLU A 78 -31.09 47.34 -18.98
C GLU A 78 -30.20 48.08 -20.00
N GLU A 79 -30.15 49.42 -19.96
CA GLU A 79 -29.30 50.21 -20.88
C GLU A 79 -27.80 50.08 -20.58
N ALA A 80 -27.44 49.70 -19.35
CA ALA A 80 -26.05 49.49 -18.92
C ALA A 80 -25.59 48.03 -19.08
N SER A 81 -26.49 47.07 -19.16
CA SER A 81 -26.18 45.63 -19.21
C SER A 81 -25.18 45.25 -20.31
N HIS A 82 -25.25 45.87 -21.49
CA HIS A 82 -24.28 45.63 -22.57
C HIS A 82 -22.86 46.16 -22.25
N LEU A 83 -22.76 47.30 -21.56
CA LEU A 83 -21.47 47.87 -21.12
C LEU A 83 -20.84 47.01 -20.01
N VAL A 84 -21.66 46.45 -19.11
CA VAL A 84 -21.20 45.56 -18.04
C VAL A 84 -20.84 44.18 -18.59
N ALA A 85 -21.56 43.68 -19.59
CA ALA A 85 -21.22 42.44 -20.30
C ALA A 85 -19.87 42.55 -21.02
N SER A 86 -19.53 43.70 -21.61
CA SER A 86 -18.20 43.93 -22.19
C SER A 86 -17.08 44.09 -21.15
N TRP A 87 -17.38 43.99 -19.84
CA TRP A 87 -16.39 43.82 -18.77
C TRP A 87 -16.25 42.35 -18.31
N ALA A 88 -17.01 41.43 -18.91
CA ALA A 88 -17.09 40.02 -18.51
C ALA A 88 -16.56 39.04 -19.57
N GLU A 89 -16.27 39.50 -20.80
CA GLU A 89 -15.60 38.70 -21.83
C GLU A 89 -14.07 38.89 -21.81
N PRO A 90 -13.28 37.83 -22.10
CA PRO A 90 -11.82 37.93 -22.19
C PRO A 90 -11.38 38.42 -23.58
N GLU A 91 -11.12 39.72 -23.73
CA GLU A 91 -10.51 40.25 -24.96
C GLU A 91 -9.08 39.70 -25.13
N ALA A 92 -8.91 38.77 -26.06
CA ALA A 92 -7.62 38.46 -26.64
C ALA A 92 -7.34 39.41 -27.81
N MET A 93 -6.14 40.00 -27.88
CA MET A 93 -5.30 40.06 -29.10
C MET A 93 -4.05 40.93 -28.94
N GLN A 94 -3.01 40.57 -29.71
CA GLN A 94 -1.80 41.34 -30.05
C GLN A 94 -0.71 41.47 -28.97
N SER A 95 0.51 41.60 -29.49
CA SER A 95 1.77 41.49 -28.77
C SER A 95 2.55 42.80 -28.86
N ASP A 96 2.99 43.29 -27.71
CA ASP A 96 4.19 44.12 -27.57
C ASP A 96 4.96 43.63 -26.33
N PRO A 97 6.27 43.91 -26.18
CA PRO A 97 7.11 43.22 -25.22
C PRO A 97 6.76 43.59 -23.77
N ALA A 98 6.70 42.58 -22.90
CA ALA A 98 6.35 42.76 -21.49
C ALA A 98 7.42 43.55 -20.72
N GLU A 99 7.03 44.67 -20.11
CA GLU A 99 7.65 45.11 -18.87
C GLU A 99 7.11 44.24 -17.73
N ASP A 100 8.02 43.64 -16.97
CA ASP A 100 7.72 42.61 -15.98
C ASP A 100 7.03 43.23 -14.74
N VAL A 101 5.70 43.11 -14.66
CA VAL A 101 4.93 43.34 -13.43
C VAL A 101 4.63 41.97 -12.83
N PRO A 102 5.40 41.51 -11.82
CA PRO A 102 5.28 40.15 -11.34
C PRO A 102 3.93 39.93 -10.66
N SER A 103 3.18 38.94 -11.16
CA SER A 103 2.18 38.27 -10.33
C SER A 103 2.84 37.72 -9.06
N PRO A 104 2.12 37.62 -7.93
CA PRO A 104 2.66 36.95 -6.74
C PRO A 104 3.12 35.55 -7.14
N ALA A 105 4.42 35.28 -6.97
CA ALA A 105 5.05 34.10 -7.54
C ALA A 105 4.45 32.84 -6.90
N SER A 106 3.68 32.08 -7.70
CA SER A 106 3.14 30.76 -7.37
C SER A 106 4.24 29.95 -6.67
N SER A 107 4.02 29.54 -5.42
CA SER A 107 5.09 28.93 -4.61
C SER A 107 5.54 27.56 -5.14
N TYR A 108 4.78 27.01 -6.09
CA TYR A 108 5.10 25.82 -6.87
C TYR A 108 6.26 26.05 -7.86
N ALA A 109 7.39 25.40 -7.58
CA ALA A 109 8.57 25.28 -8.44
C ALA A 109 8.69 23.89 -9.11
N GLY A 110 7.60 23.12 -9.16
CA GLY A 110 7.56 21.79 -9.77
C GLY A 110 7.36 21.78 -11.30
N PRO A 111 7.38 20.60 -11.94
CA PRO A 111 7.16 20.46 -13.38
C PRO A 111 5.73 20.83 -13.81
N ALA A 112 5.55 21.25 -15.06
CA ALA A 112 4.23 21.52 -15.62
C ALA A 112 3.33 20.27 -15.58
N LEU A 113 2.03 20.49 -15.33
CA LEU A 113 1.01 19.44 -15.35
C LEU A 113 0.75 18.95 -16.79
N ARG A 114 0.40 17.67 -16.91
CA ARG A 114 -0.17 17.11 -18.16
C ARG A 114 -1.60 17.60 -18.37
N ALA A 115 -2.10 17.54 -19.61
CA ALA A 115 -3.47 17.94 -19.97
C ALA A 115 -4.52 17.42 -18.98
N TRP A 116 -4.62 16.09 -18.81
CA TRP A 116 -5.57 15.48 -17.86
C TRP A 116 -5.37 15.93 -16.40
N GLN A 117 -4.14 16.29 -15.99
CA GLN A 117 -3.84 16.70 -14.62
C GLN A 117 -4.32 18.12 -14.35
N SER A 118 -4.26 19.00 -15.36
CA SER A 118 -4.91 20.31 -15.33
C SER A 118 -6.42 20.16 -15.39
N GLU A 119 -6.95 19.38 -16.34
CA GLU A 119 -8.39 19.11 -16.49
C GLU A 119 -9.01 18.62 -15.17
N ALA A 120 -8.38 17.65 -14.49
CA ALA A 120 -8.84 17.12 -13.21
C ALA A 120 -8.69 18.11 -12.04
N LEU A 121 -7.68 18.98 -12.07
CA LEU A 121 -7.49 20.01 -11.03
C LEU A 121 -8.51 21.14 -11.19
N ASP A 122 -8.75 21.61 -12.41
CA ASP A 122 -9.70 22.67 -12.72
C ASP A 122 -11.14 22.20 -12.45
N ALA A 123 -11.46 20.95 -12.77
CA ALA A 123 -12.72 20.32 -12.39
C ALA A 123 -12.86 20.21 -10.85
N TRP A 124 -11.82 19.76 -10.13
CA TRP A 124 -11.84 19.74 -8.66
C TRP A 124 -12.04 21.14 -8.05
N ILE A 125 -11.42 22.18 -8.62
CA ILE A 125 -11.66 23.58 -8.21
C ILE A 125 -13.11 24.00 -8.43
N ALA A 126 -13.71 23.60 -9.56
CA ALA A 126 -15.11 23.89 -9.90
C ALA A 126 -16.11 23.14 -9.00
N HIS A 127 -15.79 21.93 -8.53
CA HIS A 127 -16.54 21.20 -7.51
C HIS A 127 -16.25 21.70 -6.08
N ASP A 128 -16.18 23.01 -5.87
CA ASP A 128 -15.89 23.67 -4.57
C ASP A 128 -14.65 23.12 -3.84
N ARG A 129 -13.65 22.63 -4.59
CA ARG A 129 -12.42 21.98 -4.07
C ARG A 129 -12.74 20.73 -3.24
N ARG A 130 -13.75 19.97 -3.67
CA ARG A 130 -14.22 18.71 -3.11
C ARG A 130 -14.42 17.67 -4.21
N GLY A 131 -13.65 16.59 -4.18
CA GLY A 131 -13.93 15.43 -5.01
C GLY A 131 -12.89 14.32 -4.90
N ILE A 132 -13.15 13.22 -5.61
CA ILE A 132 -12.25 12.08 -5.76
C ILE A 132 -11.75 12.03 -7.20
N VAL A 133 -10.45 12.23 -7.42
CA VAL A 133 -9.81 12.01 -8.73
C VAL A 133 -9.37 10.56 -8.84
N GLU A 134 -10.09 9.80 -9.65
CA GLU A 134 -9.67 8.48 -10.09
C GLU A 134 -8.87 8.58 -11.38
N ALA A 135 -7.69 7.97 -11.36
CA ALA A 135 -6.86 7.83 -12.54
C ALA A 135 -5.98 6.60 -12.39
N VAL A 136 -5.49 6.05 -13.49
CA VAL A 136 -4.63 4.87 -13.48
C VAL A 136 -3.34 5.11 -12.70
N THR A 137 -2.62 4.04 -12.40
CA THR A 137 -1.26 4.13 -11.85
C THR A 137 -0.28 4.61 -12.91
N GLY A 138 0.91 5.09 -12.52
CA GLY A 138 1.90 5.64 -13.45
C GLY A 138 1.55 7.03 -14.04
N SER A 139 0.26 7.31 -14.28
CA SER A 139 -0.31 8.55 -14.85
C SER A 139 0.23 9.85 -14.26
N GLY A 140 0.56 9.84 -12.97
CA GLY A 140 1.13 10.97 -12.22
C GLY A 140 0.18 11.66 -11.23
N LYS A 141 -0.90 11.01 -10.75
CA LYS A 141 -1.84 11.52 -9.72
C LYS A 141 -1.24 12.42 -8.63
N THR A 142 -0.08 12.04 -8.09
CA THR A 142 0.64 12.82 -7.07
C THR A 142 0.85 14.29 -7.47
N ALA A 143 1.05 14.58 -8.76
CA ALA A 143 1.21 15.95 -9.27
C ALA A 143 -0.05 16.82 -9.08
N VAL A 144 -1.25 16.24 -9.29
CA VAL A 144 -2.54 16.91 -9.04
C VAL A 144 -2.65 17.27 -7.55
N GLY A 145 -2.35 16.31 -6.67
CA GLY A 145 -2.35 16.55 -5.22
C GLY A 145 -1.31 17.57 -4.75
N ILE A 146 -0.09 17.55 -5.29
CA ILE A 146 0.95 18.56 -4.97
C ILE A 146 0.51 19.94 -5.47
N ARG A 147 -0.14 20.05 -6.64
CA ARG A 147 -0.64 21.36 -7.12
C ARG A 147 -1.85 21.83 -6.32
N ALA A 148 -2.73 20.94 -5.86
CA ALA A 148 -3.79 21.28 -4.90
C ALA A 148 -3.22 21.77 -3.56
N VAL A 149 -2.14 21.15 -3.05
CA VAL A 149 -1.40 21.66 -1.88
C VAL A 149 -0.81 23.04 -2.14
N ALA A 150 -0.20 23.27 -3.31
CA ALA A 150 0.32 24.59 -3.68
C ALA A 150 -0.78 25.66 -3.65
N LEU A 151 -1.93 25.38 -4.28
CA LEU A 151 -3.08 26.29 -4.28
C LEU A 151 -3.61 26.58 -2.86
N ALA A 152 -3.60 25.59 -1.95
CA ALA A 152 -4.03 25.80 -0.58
C ALA A 152 -3.05 26.69 0.21
N VAL A 153 -1.75 26.47 0.06
CA VAL A 153 -0.74 27.28 0.78
C VAL A 153 -0.59 28.68 0.17
N ASP A 154 -0.79 28.83 -1.14
CA ASP A 154 -0.88 30.14 -1.82
C ASP A 154 -2.15 30.91 -1.37
N ASP A 155 -3.25 30.23 -1.03
CA ASP A 155 -4.46 30.79 -0.37
C ASP A 155 -4.28 30.97 1.17
N GLY A 156 -3.06 30.78 1.69
CA GLY A 156 -2.73 30.92 3.12
C GLY A 156 -3.23 29.80 4.04
N ARG A 157 -3.86 28.76 3.48
CA ARG A 157 -4.39 27.60 4.20
C ARG A 157 -3.26 26.61 4.54
N ARG A 158 -3.51 25.75 5.50
CA ARG A 158 -2.62 24.62 5.84
C ARG A 158 -3.08 23.37 5.12
N ALA A 159 -2.15 22.50 4.73
CA ALA A 159 -2.47 21.26 4.00
C ALA A 159 -1.97 20.01 4.72
N VAL A 160 -2.79 18.96 4.76
CA VAL A 160 -2.40 17.64 5.24
C VAL A 160 -2.53 16.64 4.10
N VAL A 161 -1.48 15.86 3.89
CA VAL A 161 -1.46 14.70 3.00
C VAL A 161 -1.52 13.43 3.83
N LEU A 162 -2.64 12.71 3.76
CA LEU A 162 -2.78 11.37 4.33
C LEU A 162 -2.32 10.31 3.33
N VAL A 163 -1.43 9.43 3.79
CA VAL A 163 -0.93 8.26 3.04
C VAL A 163 -1.12 6.98 3.86
N PRO A 164 -1.23 5.80 3.21
CA PRO A 164 -1.43 4.55 3.94
C PRO A 164 -0.14 3.94 4.49
N GLY A 165 1.04 4.32 3.97
CA GLY A 165 2.31 3.66 4.27
C GLY A 165 3.51 4.63 4.33
N ILE A 166 4.59 4.16 4.97
CA ILE A 166 5.79 4.96 5.31
C ILE A 166 6.62 5.31 4.06
N ASP A 167 6.68 4.41 3.08
CA ASP A 167 7.39 4.64 1.81
C ASP A 167 6.73 5.78 1.03
N LEU A 168 5.39 5.74 0.91
CA LEU A 168 4.59 6.81 0.31
C LEU A 168 4.75 8.13 1.09
N GLN A 169 4.79 8.08 2.43
CA GLN A 169 5.05 9.28 3.26
C GLN A 169 6.38 9.95 2.90
N THR A 170 7.41 9.14 2.63
CA THR A 170 8.74 9.64 2.27
C THR A 170 8.74 10.19 0.84
N GLN A 171 8.18 9.45 -0.13
CA GLN A 171 8.05 9.90 -1.52
C GLN A 171 7.24 11.21 -1.67
N TRP A 172 6.12 11.33 -0.95
CA TRP A 172 5.30 12.56 -0.95
C TRP A 172 6.07 13.73 -0.32
N TRP A 173 6.72 13.52 0.82
CA TRP A 173 7.51 14.56 1.50
C TRP A 173 8.66 15.09 0.64
N GLU A 174 9.41 14.21 -0.03
CA GLU A 174 10.49 14.59 -0.94
C GLU A 174 9.98 15.42 -2.12
N ARG A 175 8.90 14.96 -2.78
CA ARG A 175 8.30 15.65 -3.92
C ARG A 175 7.69 17.00 -3.53
N LEU A 176 7.02 17.08 -2.39
CA LEU A 176 6.49 18.34 -1.85
C LEU A 176 7.65 19.31 -1.56
N ARG A 177 8.69 18.87 -0.84
CA ARG A 177 9.85 19.73 -0.52
C ARG A 177 10.59 20.22 -1.78
N SER A 178 10.64 19.39 -2.84
CA SER A 178 11.20 19.80 -4.12
C SER A 178 10.30 20.76 -4.90
N ALA A 179 8.97 20.64 -4.78
CA ALA A 179 8.01 21.45 -5.51
C ALA A 179 7.64 22.76 -4.78
N LEU A 180 7.87 22.86 -3.47
CA LEU A 180 7.44 23.97 -2.61
C LEU A 180 8.60 24.40 -1.67
N PRO A 181 9.76 24.83 -2.21
CA PRO A 181 10.99 25.01 -1.43
C PRO A 181 10.94 26.16 -0.40
N GLY A 182 9.95 27.04 -0.48
CA GLY A 182 9.75 28.13 0.50
C GLY A 182 8.97 27.74 1.76
N HIS A 183 8.36 26.55 1.80
CA HIS A 183 7.35 26.17 2.81
C HIS A 183 7.85 25.10 3.78
N ARG A 184 7.31 25.11 5.01
CA ARG A 184 7.62 24.14 6.07
C ARG A 184 6.82 22.87 5.86
N ILE A 185 7.50 21.84 5.38
CA ILE A 185 6.90 20.57 4.94
C ILE A 185 7.46 19.46 5.83
N ASP A 186 6.61 18.94 6.71
CA ASP A 186 7.00 18.03 7.81
C ASP A 186 6.32 16.67 7.70
N ARG A 187 6.80 15.69 8.46
CA ARG A 187 6.24 14.32 8.54
C ARG A 187 5.76 14.02 9.96
N VAL A 188 4.60 13.37 10.08
CA VAL A 188 4.04 12.93 11.39
C VAL A 188 3.67 11.45 11.36
N GLY A 189 4.14 10.70 12.36
CA GLY A 189 4.09 9.24 12.36
C GLY A 189 4.99 8.62 11.29
N GLY A 190 5.10 7.28 11.26
CA GLY A 190 5.98 6.59 10.31
C GLY A 190 7.45 7.00 10.48
N ASN A 191 8.06 7.52 9.41
CA ASN A 191 9.42 8.08 9.42
C ASN A 191 9.45 9.58 9.84
N GLY A 192 8.35 10.09 10.39
CA GLY A 192 8.19 11.46 10.88
C GLY A 192 8.21 11.58 12.39
N SER A 193 8.00 12.81 12.87
CA SER A 193 7.91 13.10 14.30
C SER A 193 6.66 12.46 14.95
N PRO A 194 6.69 12.10 16.25
CA PRO A 194 5.52 11.54 16.94
C PRO A 194 4.31 12.50 17.04
N ARG A 195 4.54 13.80 16.81
CA ARG A 195 3.55 14.89 16.80
C ARG A 195 3.95 15.92 15.75
N PRO A 196 3.01 16.72 15.20
CA PRO A 196 3.36 17.87 14.38
C PRO A 196 4.19 18.91 15.17
N PRO A 197 5.08 19.67 14.50
CA PRO A 197 5.75 20.81 15.12
C PRO A 197 4.76 21.96 15.38
N ALA A 198 5.18 22.98 16.12
CA ALA A 198 4.33 24.14 16.43
C ALA A 198 3.94 24.98 15.20
N HIS A 199 4.76 24.96 14.14
CA HIS A 199 4.55 25.74 12.91
C HIS A 199 4.97 24.91 11.68
N TRP A 200 4.00 24.47 10.89
CA TRP A 200 4.12 23.69 9.65
C TRP A 200 3.16 24.29 8.62
N ASP A 201 3.53 24.32 7.34
CA ASP A 201 2.65 24.75 6.24
C ASP A 201 1.98 23.53 5.59
N VAL A 202 2.72 22.41 5.47
CA VAL A 202 2.23 21.11 5.00
C VAL A 202 2.66 19.98 5.94
N LEU A 203 1.78 19.02 6.24
CA LEU A 203 2.13 17.74 6.86
C LEU A 203 1.93 16.57 5.90
N VAL A 204 2.84 15.59 5.93
CA VAL A 204 2.63 14.27 5.34
C VAL A 204 2.53 13.24 6.47
N ALA A 205 1.35 12.66 6.67
CA ALA A 205 1.04 11.82 7.82
C ALA A 205 0.48 10.45 7.42
N THR A 206 0.83 9.42 8.18
CA THR A 206 0.27 8.08 7.95
C THR A 206 -1.15 7.97 8.53
N VAL A 207 -2.07 7.34 7.80
CA VAL A 207 -3.46 7.17 8.25
C VAL A 207 -3.55 6.46 9.60
N GLN A 208 -2.66 5.49 9.85
CA GLN A 208 -2.55 4.77 11.13
C GLN A 208 -2.33 5.75 12.30
N THR A 209 -1.37 6.67 12.19
CA THR A 209 -1.05 7.63 13.25
C THR A 209 -2.15 8.67 13.45
N VAL A 210 -2.77 9.18 12.38
CA VAL A 210 -3.87 10.16 12.52
C VAL A 210 -5.13 9.50 13.08
N SER A 211 -5.36 8.22 12.78
CA SER A 211 -6.50 7.45 13.33
C SER A 211 -6.33 7.09 14.81
N SER A 212 -5.09 6.91 15.29
CA SER A 212 -4.79 6.69 16.72
C SER A 212 -4.65 8.00 17.50
N THR A 213 -4.20 9.06 16.84
CA THR A 213 -3.82 10.34 17.44
C THR A 213 -4.25 11.47 16.50
N PRO A 214 -5.52 11.90 16.58
CA PRO A 214 -6.05 12.95 15.72
C PRO A 214 -5.21 14.22 15.77
N LEU A 215 -4.93 14.78 14.60
CA LEU A 215 -4.19 16.03 14.46
C LEU A 215 -5.06 17.22 14.87
N SER A 216 -4.43 18.27 15.43
CA SER A 216 -5.09 19.57 15.58
C SER A 216 -5.09 20.27 14.23
N ILE A 217 -6.25 20.31 13.57
CA ILE A 217 -6.43 20.85 12.22
C ILE A 217 -7.02 22.26 12.32
N PRO A 218 -6.38 23.29 11.73
CA PRO A 218 -6.95 24.63 11.69
C PRO A 218 -8.16 24.68 10.74
N PRO A 219 -9.16 25.53 11.00
CA PRO A 219 -10.29 25.73 10.09
C PRO A 219 -9.83 26.09 8.67
N GLY A 220 -10.51 25.55 7.67
CA GLY A 220 -10.19 25.84 6.27
C GLY A 220 -8.99 25.05 5.70
N ALA A 221 -8.42 24.09 6.44
CA ALA A 221 -7.34 23.27 5.92
C ALA A 221 -7.76 22.40 4.71
N LEU A 222 -6.80 22.09 3.85
CA LEU A 222 -6.92 21.08 2.79
C LEU A 222 -6.54 19.69 3.33
N LEU A 223 -7.35 18.68 3.01
CA LEU A 223 -6.94 17.28 3.03
C LEU A 223 -6.71 16.75 1.61
N VAL A 224 -5.51 16.23 1.35
CA VAL A 224 -5.24 15.31 0.23
C VAL A 224 -5.12 13.89 0.79
N ALA A 225 -5.86 12.96 0.23
CA ALA A 225 -5.93 11.57 0.68
C ALA A 225 -5.47 10.63 -0.44
N ASP A 226 -4.25 10.11 -0.35
CA ASP A 226 -3.71 9.17 -1.35
C ASP A 226 -4.13 7.72 -1.07
N GLU A 227 -4.41 6.97 -2.14
CA GLU A 227 -5.09 5.67 -2.11
C GLU A 227 -6.40 5.69 -1.27
N VAL A 228 -7.24 6.72 -1.48
CA VAL A 228 -8.42 7.06 -0.65
C VAL A 228 -9.43 5.92 -0.49
N HIS A 229 -9.46 4.96 -1.42
CA HIS A 229 -10.25 3.72 -1.31
C HIS A 229 -10.05 2.97 0.00
N ARG A 230 -8.94 3.19 0.73
CA ARG A 230 -8.65 2.56 2.03
C ARG A 230 -9.40 3.18 3.20
N TYR A 231 -9.79 4.45 3.11
CA TYR A 231 -10.20 5.23 4.28
C TYR A 231 -11.71 5.12 4.59
N GLY A 232 -12.49 4.47 3.72
CA GLY A 232 -13.92 4.25 3.91
C GLY A 232 -14.31 3.21 4.97
N ALA A 233 -13.36 2.53 5.64
CA ALA A 233 -13.70 1.45 6.57
C ALA A 233 -12.82 1.39 7.83
N GLY A 234 -13.40 0.84 8.90
CA GLY A 234 -12.71 0.54 10.15
C GLY A 234 -12.20 1.78 10.88
N SER A 235 -11.01 1.67 11.49
CA SER A 235 -10.38 2.77 12.21
C SER A 235 -9.94 3.92 11.30
N TYR A 236 -9.70 3.69 10.01
CA TYR A 236 -9.13 4.70 9.10
C TYR A 236 -10.08 5.84 8.73
N ALA A 237 -11.40 5.62 8.81
CA ALA A 237 -12.38 6.68 8.69
C ALA A 237 -12.21 7.78 9.76
N LYS A 238 -11.60 7.46 10.92
CA LYS A 238 -11.34 8.42 12.01
C LYS A 238 -10.31 9.49 11.65
N ALA A 239 -9.53 9.32 10.58
CA ALA A 239 -8.62 10.34 10.07
C ALA A 239 -9.32 11.39 9.18
N LEU A 240 -10.56 11.12 8.73
CA LEU A 240 -11.37 12.00 7.89
C LEU A 240 -12.11 13.04 8.76
N ALA A 241 -11.35 14.00 9.27
CA ALA A 241 -11.87 15.02 10.17
C ALA A 241 -12.73 16.07 9.44
N GLU A 242 -13.87 16.50 9.99
CA GLU A 242 -14.77 17.45 9.29
C GLU A 242 -14.18 18.87 9.15
N GLN A 243 -13.14 19.20 9.92
CA GLN A 243 -12.46 20.51 9.90
C GLN A 243 -11.77 20.84 8.57
N TYR A 244 -11.49 19.84 7.72
CA TYR A 244 -10.97 20.06 6.37
C TYR A 244 -12.09 20.61 5.48
N GLU A 245 -11.91 21.82 4.95
CA GLU A 245 -12.88 22.49 4.08
C GLU A 245 -12.75 22.01 2.65
N TRP A 246 -11.50 21.95 2.16
CA TRP A 246 -11.12 21.41 0.85
C TRP A 246 -10.69 19.96 1.01
N ARG A 247 -11.12 19.09 0.08
CA ARG A 247 -11.00 17.63 0.20
C ARG A 247 -10.68 17.03 -1.17
N LEU A 248 -9.53 16.39 -1.31
CA LEU A 248 -9.09 15.73 -2.53
C LEU A 248 -8.76 14.26 -2.26
N GLY A 249 -9.64 13.37 -2.68
CA GLY A 249 -9.35 11.94 -2.74
C GLY A 249 -8.54 11.61 -4.00
N LEU A 250 -7.49 10.81 -3.88
CA LEU A 250 -6.73 10.27 -5.01
C LEU A 250 -6.77 8.74 -4.93
N THR A 251 -7.07 8.05 -6.04
CA THR A 251 -7.05 6.58 -6.07
C THR A 251 -6.67 6.00 -7.42
N ALA A 252 -6.18 4.76 -7.45
CA ALA A 252 -6.05 3.95 -8.66
C ALA A 252 -7.42 3.45 -9.18
N THR A 253 -8.29 3.03 -8.26
CA THR A 253 -9.72 2.70 -8.48
C THR A 253 -10.51 2.95 -7.19
N LEU A 254 -11.76 3.39 -7.29
CA LEU A 254 -12.62 3.64 -6.13
C LEU A 254 -13.38 2.38 -5.65
N GLU A 255 -13.37 1.29 -6.43
CA GLU A 255 -14.09 0.05 -6.10
C GLU A 255 -13.76 -0.54 -4.72
N ARG A 256 -14.81 -1.00 -4.03
CA ARG A 256 -14.73 -1.80 -2.80
C ARG A 256 -15.81 -2.89 -2.79
N ASN A 257 -15.64 -3.87 -1.90
CA ASN A 257 -16.59 -4.97 -1.67
C ASN A 257 -17.68 -4.62 -0.65
N ASP A 258 -17.73 -3.39 -0.16
CA ASP A 258 -18.64 -2.87 0.87
C ASP A 258 -19.09 -1.44 0.52
N ASN A 259 -20.24 -1.03 1.07
CA ASN A 259 -20.93 0.23 0.72
C ASN A 259 -20.18 1.50 1.17
N ALA A 260 -19.03 1.34 1.85
CA ALA A 260 -18.11 2.37 2.30
C ALA A 260 -17.76 3.48 1.28
N VAL A 261 -17.83 3.18 -0.02
CA VAL A 261 -17.68 4.20 -1.08
C VAL A 261 -18.81 5.23 -1.01
N GLU A 262 -20.04 4.75 -0.98
CA GLU A 262 -21.27 5.55 -1.04
C GLU A 262 -21.69 6.06 0.35
N GLU A 263 -21.37 5.31 1.42
CA GLU A 263 -21.70 5.65 2.81
C GLU A 263 -20.70 6.62 3.46
N ILE A 264 -19.42 6.59 3.07
CA ILE A 264 -18.34 7.34 3.75
C ILE A 264 -17.51 8.16 2.77
N LEU A 265 -17.01 7.58 1.66
CA LEU A 265 -16.06 8.29 0.80
C LEU A 265 -16.72 9.41 -0.02
N ARG A 266 -17.81 9.18 -0.75
CA ARG A 266 -18.50 10.25 -1.49
C ARG A 266 -19.12 11.31 -0.58
N PRO A 267 -19.85 10.98 0.52
CA PRO A 267 -20.43 11.99 1.39
C PRO A 267 -19.38 12.91 2.03
N TYR A 268 -18.18 12.38 2.29
CA TYR A 268 -17.09 13.15 2.86
C TYR A 268 -16.28 13.94 1.82
N PHE A 269 -15.83 13.30 0.73
CA PHE A 269 -14.94 13.93 -0.27
C PHE A 269 -15.68 14.70 -1.37
N GLY A 270 -16.93 14.36 -1.68
CA GLY A 270 -17.63 14.80 -2.89
C GLY A 270 -17.61 13.76 -4.01
N ASP A 271 -18.10 14.16 -5.19
CA ASP A 271 -18.25 13.29 -6.35
C ASP A 271 -16.93 12.87 -7.02
N LEU A 272 -17.04 11.92 -7.96
CA LEU A 272 -15.93 11.49 -8.78
C LEU A 272 -15.61 12.58 -9.83
N VAL A 273 -14.41 13.15 -9.73
CA VAL A 273 -13.88 14.12 -10.70
C VAL A 273 -13.22 13.35 -11.85
N PRO A 274 -13.51 13.70 -13.12
CA PRO A 274 -12.85 13.08 -14.28
C PRO A 274 -11.33 13.19 -14.17
N GLY A 275 -10.64 12.05 -14.21
CA GLY A 275 -9.19 11.96 -14.16
C GLY A 275 -8.60 11.39 -15.45
N CYS A 276 -7.99 10.21 -15.36
CA CYS A 276 -7.26 9.62 -16.48
C CYS A 276 -7.34 8.09 -16.40
N ASP A 277 -8.31 7.53 -17.10
CA ASP A 277 -8.48 6.09 -17.27
C ASP A 277 -7.38 5.48 -18.17
N TYR A 278 -7.44 4.16 -18.38
CA TYR A 278 -6.47 3.43 -19.19
C TYR A 278 -6.45 3.88 -20.66
N ALA A 279 -7.61 4.16 -21.26
CA ALA A 279 -7.72 4.59 -22.65
C ALA A 279 -7.15 6.01 -22.86
N ARG A 280 -7.49 6.96 -21.98
CA ARG A 280 -6.92 8.33 -21.99
C ARG A 280 -5.43 8.31 -21.71
N ALA A 281 -4.95 7.48 -20.78
CA ALA A 281 -3.53 7.35 -20.48
C ALA A 281 -2.72 6.79 -21.67
N ARG A 282 -3.32 5.93 -22.51
CA ARG A 282 -2.72 5.48 -23.78
C ARG A 282 -2.79 6.57 -24.86
N ALA A 283 -3.91 7.27 -24.99
CA ALA A 283 -4.09 8.35 -25.96
C ALA A 283 -3.13 9.53 -25.72
N ASP A 284 -2.91 9.91 -24.46
CA ASP A 284 -1.95 10.95 -24.05
C ASP A 284 -0.48 10.45 -24.07
N GLY A 285 -0.21 9.20 -24.48
CA GLY A 285 1.14 8.62 -24.53
C GLY A 285 1.80 8.39 -23.17
N ILE A 286 1.01 8.28 -22.10
CA ILE A 286 1.48 8.16 -20.71
C ILE A 286 1.69 6.70 -20.30
N LEU A 287 0.88 5.78 -20.84
CA LEU A 287 1.09 4.34 -20.74
C LEU A 287 1.60 3.78 -22.07
N ALA A 288 2.53 2.82 -21.98
CA ALA A 288 3.02 2.05 -23.11
C ALA A 288 1.95 1.05 -23.61
N PRO A 289 1.98 0.63 -24.89
CA PRO A 289 1.13 -0.44 -25.39
C PRO A 289 1.38 -1.75 -24.64
N VAL A 290 0.30 -2.47 -24.34
CA VAL A 290 0.31 -3.77 -23.66
C VAL A 290 0.04 -4.90 -24.66
N ARG A 291 0.72 -6.04 -24.52
CA ARG A 291 0.32 -7.30 -25.15
C ARG A 291 -0.09 -8.30 -24.08
N LEU A 292 -1.29 -8.86 -24.21
CA LEU A 292 -1.96 -9.65 -23.18
C LEU A 292 -2.21 -11.08 -23.64
N ALA A 293 -1.56 -12.04 -22.98
CA ALA A 293 -1.83 -13.47 -23.13
C ALA A 293 -2.69 -13.95 -21.95
N LEU A 294 -3.95 -14.29 -22.22
CA LEU A 294 -4.80 -15.04 -21.31
C LEU A 294 -4.51 -16.53 -21.53
N VAL A 295 -4.03 -17.22 -20.49
CA VAL A 295 -3.49 -18.58 -20.63
C VAL A 295 -4.29 -19.57 -19.81
N GLY A 296 -5.03 -20.44 -20.49
CA GLY A 296 -5.75 -21.53 -19.86
C GLY A 296 -4.80 -22.65 -19.45
N VAL A 297 -5.02 -23.19 -18.25
CA VAL A 297 -4.36 -24.40 -17.74
C VAL A 297 -5.40 -25.36 -17.16
N HIS A 298 -5.06 -26.65 -17.11
CA HIS A 298 -5.93 -27.69 -16.60
C HIS A 298 -5.51 -28.14 -15.19
N PHE A 299 -6.50 -28.46 -14.35
CA PHE A 299 -6.28 -29.28 -13.16
C PHE A 299 -5.89 -30.71 -13.56
N ASN A 300 -4.98 -31.34 -12.80
CA ASN A 300 -4.81 -32.79 -12.83
C ASN A 300 -6.05 -33.50 -12.22
N ALA A 301 -6.18 -34.81 -12.42
CA ALA A 301 -7.38 -35.56 -12.00
C ALA A 301 -7.63 -35.53 -10.47
N ARG A 302 -6.57 -35.40 -9.65
CA ARG A 302 -6.69 -35.32 -8.18
C ARG A 302 -7.14 -33.94 -7.74
N GLU A 303 -6.59 -32.89 -8.36
CA GLU A 303 -6.97 -31.50 -8.15
C GLU A 303 -8.43 -31.26 -8.52
N ARG A 304 -8.86 -31.70 -9.71
CA ARG A 304 -10.26 -31.61 -10.14
C ARG A 304 -11.20 -32.27 -9.13
N ALA A 305 -10.90 -33.51 -8.72
CA ALA A 305 -11.68 -34.22 -7.71
C ALA A 305 -11.62 -33.62 -6.29
N LYS A 306 -10.62 -32.79 -5.96
CA LYS A 306 -10.60 -32.00 -4.69
C LYS A 306 -11.41 -30.71 -4.85
N TYR A 307 -11.20 -29.97 -5.94
CA TYR A 307 -11.93 -28.76 -6.27
C TYR A 307 -13.43 -29.00 -6.32
N ASP A 308 -13.90 -29.97 -7.11
CA ASP A 308 -15.33 -30.20 -7.34
C ASP A 308 -16.07 -30.57 -6.04
N ARG A 309 -15.43 -31.37 -5.16
CA ARG A 309 -15.99 -31.71 -3.83
C ARG A 309 -16.10 -30.49 -2.92
N ALA A 310 -15.05 -29.67 -2.83
CA ALA A 310 -15.06 -28.46 -2.02
C ALA A 310 -16.06 -27.43 -2.57
N ASP A 311 -16.15 -27.30 -3.89
CA ASP A 311 -17.06 -26.40 -4.60
C ASP A 311 -18.54 -26.83 -4.48
N GLU A 312 -18.84 -28.13 -4.53
CA GLU A 312 -20.18 -28.66 -4.25
C GLU A 312 -20.57 -28.46 -2.77
N ALA A 313 -19.66 -28.76 -1.83
CA ALA A 313 -19.90 -28.58 -0.40
C ALA A 313 -20.06 -27.10 -0.01
N ALA A 314 -19.32 -26.19 -0.65
CA ALA A 314 -19.47 -24.75 -0.47
C ALA A 314 -20.80 -24.24 -1.02
N ARG A 315 -21.26 -24.69 -2.21
CA ARG A 315 -22.61 -24.36 -2.72
C ARG A 315 -23.72 -24.82 -1.78
N LYS A 316 -23.66 -26.07 -1.31
CA LYS A 316 -24.65 -26.63 -0.37
C LYS A 316 -24.71 -25.83 0.93
N ALA A 317 -23.55 -25.41 1.46
CA ALA A 317 -23.50 -24.54 2.63
C ALA A 317 -24.02 -23.10 2.32
N LYS A 318 -23.74 -22.53 1.14
CA LYS A 318 -24.28 -21.21 0.74
C LYS A 318 -25.80 -21.22 0.72
N SER A 319 -26.42 -22.18 0.02
CA SER A 319 -27.88 -22.29 -0.06
C SER A 319 -28.50 -22.35 1.33
N VAL A 320 -28.03 -23.24 2.21
CA VAL A 320 -28.56 -23.32 3.59
C VAL A 320 -28.40 -21.99 4.37
N LEU A 321 -27.34 -21.22 4.14
CA LEU A 321 -27.15 -19.90 4.76
C LEU A 321 -28.09 -18.83 4.19
N VAL A 322 -28.37 -18.83 2.88
CA VAL A 322 -29.34 -17.93 2.25
C VAL A 322 -30.76 -18.33 2.63
N ASP A 323 -31.15 -19.56 2.31
CA ASP A 323 -32.52 -20.10 2.36
C ASP A 323 -33.10 -20.17 3.78
N LEU A 324 -32.29 -20.55 4.78
CA LEU A 324 -32.75 -20.80 6.16
C LEU A 324 -32.28 -19.75 7.18
N TYR A 325 -31.25 -18.97 6.86
CA TYR A 325 -30.67 -17.99 7.78
C TYR A 325 -30.63 -16.55 7.23
N GLY A 326 -31.11 -16.31 6.00
CA GLY A 326 -31.25 -14.97 5.45
C GLY A 326 -29.90 -14.30 5.12
N ALA A 327 -28.86 -15.08 4.79
CA ALA A 327 -27.62 -14.52 4.30
C ALA A 327 -27.87 -13.75 2.98
N PRO A 328 -27.37 -12.51 2.84
CA PRO A 328 -27.54 -11.74 1.61
C PRO A 328 -26.84 -12.45 0.44
N GLU A 329 -27.57 -12.74 -0.63
CA GLU A 329 -27.04 -13.49 -1.78
C GLU A 329 -26.29 -12.58 -2.78
N GLU A 330 -26.82 -11.38 -3.04
CA GLU A 330 -26.40 -10.47 -4.10
C GLU A 330 -25.01 -9.88 -3.86
N SER A 331 -24.75 -9.37 -2.64
CA SER A 331 -23.45 -8.84 -2.26
C SER A 331 -22.56 -9.93 -1.66
N PHE A 332 -21.54 -10.36 -2.42
CA PHE A 332 -20.54 -11.32 -1.94
C PHE A 332 -19.77 -10.80 -0.71
N GLY A 333 -19.57 -9.48 -0.59
CA GLY A 333 -18.92 -8.87 0.57
C GLY A 333 -19.76 -9.04 1.83
N GLU A 334 -21.04 -8.67 1.77
CA GLU A 334 -21.99 -8.84 2.86
C GLU A 334 -22.21 -10.32 3.21
N PHE A 335 -22.29 -11.20 2.21
CA PHE A 335 -22.39 -12.65 2.42
C PHE A 335 -21.22 -13.18 3.26
N MET A 336 -19.99 -12.78 2.91
CA MET A 336 -18.79 -13.18 3.65
C MET A 336 -18.79 -12.60 5.07
N SER A 337 -19.16 -11.33 5.25
CA SER A 337 -19.24 -10.68 6.56
C SER A 337 -20.36 -11.21 7.45
N PHE A 338 -21.48 -11.66 6.87
CA PHE A 338 -22.53 -12.39 7.56
C PHE A 338 -22.05 -13.78 8.00
N THR A 339 -21.45 -14.53 7.06
CA THR A 339 -20.94 -15.88 7.30
C THR A 339 -19.84 -15.90 8.36
N GLN A 340 -18.89 -14.95 8.34
CA GLN A 340 -17.84 -14.83 9.37
C GLN A 340 -18.43 -14.53 10.75
N ARG A 341 -19.43 -13.64 10.86
CA ARG A 341 -20.11 -13.36 12.13
C ARG A 341 -20.86 -14.58 12.68
N LEU A 342 -21.47 -15.41 11.83
CA LEU A 342 -22.09 -16.68 12.26
C LEU A 342 -21.06 -17.75 12.63
N ALA A 343 -19.97 -17.88 11.87
CA ALA A 343 -18.96 -18.90 12.11
C ALA A 343 -18.22 -18.71 13.45
N ASN A 344 -18.14 -17.48 13.93
CA ASN A 344 -17.55 -17.11 15.22
C ASN A 344 -18.50 -17.33 16.43
N GLN A 345 -19.75 -17.78 16.21
CA GLN A 345 -20.66 -18.15 17.30
C GLN A 345 -20.40 -19.59 17.73
N GLU A 346 -20.19 -19.83 19.03
CA GLU A 346 -19.78 -21.14 19.54
C GLU A 346 -20.75 -22.30 19.23
N ARG A 347 -22.06 -22.01 19.14
CA ARG A 347 -23.12 -23.04 19.15
C ARG A 347 -24.26 -22.67 18.20
N GLY A 348 -24.59 -23.60 17.30
CA GLY A 348 -25.74 -23.50 16.41
C GLY A 348 -25.60 -24.37 15.16
N GLU A 349 -26.71 -24.54 14.42
CA GLU A 349 -26.66 -25.11 13.07
C GLU A 349 -26.12 -24.07 12.07
N ALA A 350 -26.60 -22.82 12.16
CA ALA A 350 -26.12 -21.69 11.37
C ALA A 350 -24.59 -21.52 11.46
N ALA A 351 -24.02 -21.56 12.67
CA ALA A 351 -22.58 -21.50 12.90
C ALA A 351 -21.82 -22.66 12.22
N ARG A 352 -22.33 -23.90 12.33
CA ARG A 352 -21.72 -25.07 11.69
C ARG A 352 -21.80 -25.02 10.16
N GLN A 353 -22.88 -24.50 9.58
CA GLN A 353 -22.99 -24.28 8.13
C GLN A 353 -22.09 -23.13 7.65
N ALA A 354 -21.92 -22.07 8.46
CA ALA A 354 -21.00 -20.97 8.18
C ALA A 354 -19.53 -21.42 8.21
N GLN A 355 -19.13 -22.17 9.25
CA GLN A 355 -17.81 -22.81 9.34
C GLN A 355 -17.57 -23.78 8.17
N ARG A 356 -18.59 -24.57 7.81
CA ARG A 356 -18.54 -25.47 6.64
C ARG A 356 -18.34 -24.70 5.33
N PHE A 357 -19.06 -23.60 5.12
CA PHE A 357 -18.85 -22.75 3.95
C PHE A 357 -17.41 -22.24 3.91
N LEU A 358 -16.94 -21.61 4.98
CA LEU A 358 -15.61 -20.98 5.02
C LEU A 358 -14.48 -22.00 4.79
N LYS A 359 -14.56 -23.18 5.41
CA LYS A 359 -13.60 -24.27 5.19
C LYS A 359 -13.53 -24.68 3.72
N ASN A 360 -14.67 -25.03 3.13
CA ASN A 360 -14.73 -25.52 1.75
C ASN A 360 -14.41 -24.41 0.73
N PHE A 361 -14.75 -23.16 1.03
CA PHE A 361 -14.38 -22.00 0.22
C PHE A 361 -12.86 -21.72 0.25
N SER A 362 -12.20 -21.92 1.40
CA SER A 362 -10.73 -21.87 1.50
C SER A 362 -10.10 -23.01 0.71
N GLU A 363 -10.53 -24.26 0.95
CA GLU A 363 -10.00 -25.45 0.28
C GLU A 363 -10.12 -25.35 -1.25
N ARG A 364 -11.26 -24.84 -1.76
CA ARG A 364 -11.47 -24.56 -3.19
C ARG A 364 -10.48 -23.54 -3.75
N ARG A 365 -10.16 -22.47 -3.00
CA ARG A 365 -9.17 -21.47 -3.39
C ARG A 365 -7.74 -21.97 -3.30
N GLU A 366 -7.44 -22.83 -2.34
CA GLU A 366 -6.13 -23.48 -2.21
C GLU A 366 -5.83 -24.32 -3.46
N VAL A 367 -6.79 -25.11 -3.94
CA VAL A 367 -6.61 -25.91 -5.17
C VAL A 367 -6.40 -25.01 -6.41
N LEU A 368 -7.12 -23.89 -6.54
CA LEU A 368 -6.87 -22.91 -7.62
C LEU A 368 -5.48 -22.27 -7.55
N ALA A 369 -4.94 -22.05 -6.34
CA ALA A 369 -3.68 -21.35 -6.13
C ALA A 369 -2.43 -22.24 -6.17
N ASP A 370 -2.52 -23.53 -5.81
CA ASP A 370 -1.42 -24.50 -5.95
C ASP A 370 -1.49 -25.33 -7.25
N CYS A 371 -2.47 -25.05 -8.13
CA CYS A 371 -2.72 -25.80 -9.37
C CYS A 371 -1.43 -26.11 -10.14
N GLU A 372 -1.12 -27.40 -10.30
CA GLU A 372 0.14 -27.88 -10.88
C GLU A 372 0.33 -27.36 -12.31
N GLY A 373 -0.75 -27.26 -13.10
CA GLY A 373 -0.74 -26.66 -14.44
C GLY A 373 -0.23 -25.20 -14.46
N LYS A 374 -0.39 -24.43 -13.37
CA LYS A 374 0.18 -23.08 -13.24
C LYS A 374 1.70 -23.11 -13.01
N LEU A 375 2.23 -24.16 -12.38
CA LEU A 375 3.68 -24.38 -12.24
C LEU A 375 4.28 -24.99 -13.52
N ASP A 376 3.56 -25.90 -14.19
CA ASP A 376 3.95 -26.41 -15.52
C ASP A 376 4.11 -25.30 -16.54
N LEU A 377 3.25 -24.27 -16.49
CA LEU A 377 3.42 -23.08 -17.31
C LEU A 377 4.78 -22.41 -17.10
N ILE A 378 5.27 -22.33 -15.86
CA ILE A 378 6.61 -21.81 -15.54
C ILE A 378 7.72 -22.76 -15.99
N ARG A 379 7.48 -24.08 -15.97
CA ARG A 379 8.38 -25.12 -16.50
C ARG A 379 8.52 -25.06 -18.04
N THR A 380 7.54 -24.52 -18.78
CA THR A 380 7.61 -24.40 -20.25
C THR A 380 8.16 -23.07 -20.78
N LEU A 381 8.22 -22.00 -19.96
CA LEU A 381 8.62 -20.64 -20.39
C LEU A 381 9.94 -20.56 -21.18
N PRO A 382 10.09 -19.59 -22.11
CA PRO A 382 11.30 -19.38 -22.92
C PRO A 382 12.40 -18.66 -22.12
N ILE A 383 13.20 -19.41 -21.37
CA ILE A 383 14.17 -18.86 -20.39
C ILE A 383 15.32 -18.07 -21.04
N THR A 384 15.78 -18.45 -22.24
CA THR A 384 16.88 -17.74 -22.92
C THR A 384 16.48 -16.30 -23.22
N GLU A 385 15.25 -16.14 -23.68
CA GLU A 385 14.60 -14.90 -24.07
C GLU A 385 14.24 -14.07 -22.80
N LEU A 386 13.70 -14.70 -21.76
CA LEU A 386 13.44 -14.05 -20.46
C LEU A 386 14.72 -13.62 -19.71
N ARG A 387 15.89 -14.25 -19.97
CA ARG A 387 17.18 -13.84 -19.39
C ARG A 387 17.70 -12.53 -20.01
N ALA A 388 17.30 -12.20 -21.24
CA ALA A 388 17.62 -10.91 -21.85
C ALA A 388 16.78 -9.76 -21.25
N THR A 389 15.60 -10.06 -20.70
CA THR A 389 14.67 -9.09 -20.13
C THR A 389 14.70 -9.12 -18.59
N GLN A 390 13.67 -8.54 -17.96
CA GLN A 390 13.39 -8.69 -16.54
C GLN A 390 11.90 -9.00 -16.35
N SER A 391 11.61 -9.96 -15.45
CA SER A 391 10.30 -10.60 -15.31
C SER A 391 9.81 -10.63 -13.86
N ILE A 392 8.51 -10.40 -13.63
CA ILE A 392 7.91 -10.50 -12.29
C ILE A 392 6.75 -11.51 -12.28
N PHE A 393 6.77 -12.41 -11.32
CA PHE A 393 5.85 -13.53 -11.15
C PHE A 393 5.01 -13.32 -9.89
N PHE A 394 3.71 -13.16 -10.09
CA PHE A 394 2.74 -12.87 -9.03
C PHE A 394 1.93 -14.12 -8.69
N ALA A 395 2.21 -14.69 -7.52
CA ALA A 395 1.49 -15.82 -6.96
C ALA A 395 0.48 -15.36 -5.89
N GLU A 396 -0.42 -16.25 -5.44
CA GLU A 396 -1.36 -15.92 -4.36
C GLU A 396 -0.79 -16.19 -2.95
N ARG A 397 0.18 -17.10 -2.84
CA ARG A 397 0.79 -17.58 -1.58
C ARG A 397 2.32 -17.66 -1.66
N THR A 398 2.96 -17.52 -0.51
CA THR A 398 4.43 -17.52 -0.36
C THR A 398 5.04 -18.86 -0.76
N SER A 399 4.35 -19.97 -0.47
CA SER A 399 4.70 -21.32 -0.93
C SER A 399 4.86 -21.37 -2.45
N THR A 400 3.83 -20.90 -3.16
CA THR A 400 3.78 -20.87 -4.62
C THR A 400 4.83 -19.92 -5.20
N ALA A 401 5.08 -18.77 -4.57
CA ALA A 401 6.18 -17.87 -4.98
C ALA A 401 7.57 -18.52 -4.82
N GLY A 402 7.80 -19.27 -3.74
CA GLY A 402 9.02 -20.07 -3.56
C GLY A 402 9.16 -21.19 -4.61
N GLN A 403 8.08 -21.92 -4.90
CA GLN A 403 8.06 -22.92 -5.97
C GLN A 403 8.42 -22.32 -7.34
N VAL A 404 7.92 -21.13 -7.66
CA VAL A 404 8.29 -20.39 -8.88
C VAL A 404 9.77 -20.04 -8.89
N GLN A 405 10.33 -19.53 -7.77
CA GLN A 405 11.77 -19.27 -7.66
C GLN A 405 12.57 -20.55 -7.95
N SER A 406 12.27 -21.66 -7.27
CA SER A 406 13.01 -22.93 -7.44
C SER A 406 12.93 -23.46 -8.88
N VAL A 407 11.78 -23.39 -9.55
CA VAL A 407 11.64 -23.81 -10.96
C VAL A 407 12.46 -22.92 -11.90
N LEU A 408 12.53 -21.61 -11.65
CA LEU A 408 13.31 -20.69 -12.47
C LEU A 408 14.81 -20.83 -12.24
N GLU A 409 15.25 -21.00 -10.99
CA GLU A 409 16.66 -21.25 -10.64
C GLU A 409 17.17 -22.58 -11.18
N GLN A 410 16.38 -23.66 -11.09
CA GLN A 410 16.69 -24.97 -11.71
C GLN A 410 16.87 -24.86 -13.24
N ARG A 411 16.21 -23.88 -13.88
CA ARG A 411 16.35 -23.58 -15.32
C ARG A 411 17.39 -22.48 -15.60
N ALA A 412 18.20 -22.13 -14.60
CA ALA A 412 19.26 -21.11 -14.64
C ALA A 412 18.77 -19.68 -15.01
N LEU A 413 17.60 -19.28 -14.53
CA LEU A 413 17.17 -17.88 -14.51
C LEU A 413 17.30 -17.33 -13.07
N PRO A 414 18.23 -16.39 -12.79
CA PRO A 414 18.40 -15.82 -11.45
C PRO A 414 17.11 -15.16 -10.95
N CYS A 415 16.52 -15.72 -9.90
CA CYS A 415 15.22 -15.31 -9.38
C CYS A 415 15.32 -14.96 -7.89
N GLY A 416 14.80 -13.80 -7.49
CA GLY A 416 14.51 -13.52 -6.08
C GLY A 416 13.09 -13.96 -5.71
N CYS A 417 12.83 -14.28 -4.44
CA CYS A 417 11.48 -14.34 -3.90
C CYS A 417 11.33 -13.30 -2.78
N VAL A 418 10.22 -12.57 -2.74
CA VAL A 418 9.92 -11.58 -1.70
C VAL A 418 8.68 -11.99 -0.90
N GLY A 419 8.89 -12.73 0.19
CA GLY A 419 7.84 -13.14 1.12
C GLY A 419 7.56 -12.12 2.23
N SER A 420 6.36 -12.18 2.81
CA SER A 420 5.95 -11.36 3.97
C SER A 420 6.85 -11.57 5.20
N ALA A 421 7.42 -12.77 5.38
CA ALA A 421 8.31 -13.12 6.49
C ALA A 421 9.75 -12.59 6.35
N LEU A 422 10.13 -11.99 5.23
CA LEU A 422 11.48 -11.43 5.05
C LEU A 422 11.69 -10.16 5.88
N ARG A 423 12.87 -10.03 6.48
CA ARG A 423 13.32 -8.79 7.13
C ARG A 423 13.40 -7.66 6.09
N PRO A 424 13.10 -6.39 6.44
CA PRO A 424 13.15 -5.27 5.51
C PRO A 424 14.46 -5.17 4.71
N ALA A 425 15.61 -5.33 5.37
CA ALA A 425 16.92 -5.28 4.72
C ALA A 425 17.16 -6.39 3.66
N ASP A 426 16.68 -7.62 3.89
CA ASP A 426 16.81 -8.70 2.89
C ASP A 426 15.92 -8.44 1.67
N ARG A 427 14.72 -7.93 1.92
CA ARG A 427 13.74 -7.52 0.92
C ARG A 427 14.24 -6.35 0.08
N GLU A 428 14.79 -5.31 0.71
CA GLU A 428 15.44 -4.18 0.03
C GLU A 428 16.62 -4.62 -0.81
N ARG A 429 17.47 -5.52 -0.30
CA ARG A 429 18.57 -6.12 -1.06
C ARG A 429 18.05 -6.84 -2.30
N ILE A 430 17.11 -7.78 -2.17
CA ILE A 430 16.56 -8.55 -3.31
C ILE A 430 15.94 -7.63 -4.37
N ILE A 431 15.21 -6.58 -3.95
CA ILE A 431 14.66 -5.58 -4.87
C ILE A 431 15.78 -4.76 -5.54
N GLY A 432 16.83 -4.39 -4.81
CA GLY A 432 18.02 -3.72 -5.34
C GLY A 432 18.79 -4.57 -6.36
N ASP A 433 18.99 -5.85 -6.06
CA ASP A 433 19.65 -6.83 -6.93
C ASP A 433 18.87 -7.01 -8.24
N PHE A 434 17.53 -7.00 -8.18
CA PHE A 434 16.69 -6.93 -9.37
C PHE A 434 16.79 -5.58 -10.10
N ARG A 435 16.76 -4.43 -9.40
CA ARG A 435 16.90 -3.10 -10.04
C ARG A 435 18.19 -2.98 -10.87
N ARG A 436 19.30 -3.56 -10.39
CA ARG A 436 20.60 -3.58 -11.10
C ARG A 436 20.66 -4.59 -12.25
N GLY A 437 19.76 -5.58 -12.28
CA GLY A 437 19.75 -6.65 -13.27
C GLY A 437 20.64 -7.84 -12.92
N ASP A 438 21.08 -7.95 -11.67
CA ASP A 438 21.75 -9.14 -11.12
C ASP A 438 20.75 -10.30 -11.00
N LEU A 439 19.50 -9.96 -10.63
CA LEU A 439 18.34 -10.85 -10.76
C LEU A 439 17.54 -10.51 -12.03
N ARG A 440 17.08 -11.57 -12.73
CA ARG A 440 16.26 -11.48 -13.96
C ARG A 440 14.80 -11.80 -13.72
N ALA A 441 14.51 -12.54 -12.65
CA ALA A 441 13.16 -12.84 -12.20
C ALA A 441 12.94 -12.37 -10.75
N LEU A 442 11.69 -12.05 -10.43
CA LEU A 442 11.23 -11.77 -9.07
C LEU A 442 9.89 -12.46 -8.84
N ALA A 443 9.81 -13.36 -7.86
CA ALA A 443 8.57 -13.98 -7.41
C ALA A 443 8.02 -13.27 -6.17
N ALA A 444 6.71 -13.00 -6.13
CA ALA A 444 6.06 -12.36 -5.00
C ALA A 444 4.67 -12.98 -4.71
N PRO A 445 4.31 -13.18 -3.43
CA PRO A 445 2.97 -13.59 -3.01
C PRO A 445 2.11 -12.36 -2.76
N ARG A 446 0.96 -12.29 -3.45
CA ARG A 446 0.20 -11.04 -3.65
C ARG A 446 1.09 -10.00 -4.33
N VAL A 447 0.71 -8.73 -4.31
CA VAL A 447 1.66 -7.68 -4.71
C VAL A 447 2.57 -7.37 -3.54
N LEU A 448 3.84 -7.15 -3.84
CA LEU A 448 4.80 -6.45 -2.98
C LEU A 448 4.08 -5.36 -2.15
N ASP A 449 4.28 -5.47 -0.84
CA ASP A 449 3.45 -4.84 0.20
C ASP A 449 3.24 -3.32 0.01
N GLU A 450 2.19 -2.82 0.66
CA GLU A 450 1.54 -1.53 0.34
C GLU A 450 2.35 -0.29 0.71
N GLY A 451 3.32 0.01 -0.16
CA GLY A 451 4.29 1.10 -0.06
C GLY A 451 5.48 0.87 -0.99
N ILE A 452 5.82 -0.39 -1.25
CA ILE A 452 7.00 -0.82 -2.00
C ILE A 452 6.91 -0.38 -3.47
N ASP A 453 7.92 0.38 -3.88
CA ASP A 453 8.18 0.69 -5.27
C ASP A 453 8.70 -0.55 -6.02
N ILE A 454 7.86 -1.08 -6.91
CA ILE A 454 8.11 -2.31 -7.66
C ILE A 454 9.04 -1.99 -8.84
N PRO A 455 10.17 -2.71 -9.00
CA PRO A 455 11.22 -2.32 -9.94
C PRO A 455 10.88 -2.65 -11.41
N ASP A 456 11.31 -1.78 -12.33
CA ASP A 456 11.02 -1.88 -13.77
C ASP A 456 11.26 -3.28 -14.36
N ALA A 457 10.24 -3.80 -15.04
CA ALA A 457 10.24 -5.10 -15.69
C ALA A 457 9.57 -5.03 -17.07
N GLN A 458 9.84 -5.99 -17.96
CA GLN A 458 9.20 -6.06 -19.27
C GLN A 458 8.09 -7.11 -19.31
N VAL A 459 8.20 -8.16 -18.50
CA VAL A 459 7.26 -9.31 -18.49
C VAL A 459 6.60 -9.45 -17.13
N GLY A 460 5.27 -9.51 -17.11
CA GLY A 460 4.46 -9.89 -15.96
C GLY A 460 3.83 -11.27 -16.15
N VAL A 461 3.90 -12.12 -15.14
CA VAL A 461 3.18 -13.40 -15.11
C VAL A 461 2.33 -13.47 -13.85
N VAL A 462 1.01 -13.48 -14.01
CA VAL A 462 0.04 -13.55 -12.91
C VAL A 462 -0.56 -14.95 -12.84
N LEU A 463 -0.29 -15.64 -11.73
CA LEU A 463 -0.82 -16.98 -11.42
C LEU A 463 -2.01 -16.92 -10.44
N ALA A 464 -2.25 -15.77 -9.81
CA ALA A 464 -3.24 -15.59 -8.75
C ALA A 464 -4.68 -15.38 -9.24
N ALA A 465 -5.63 -15.60 -8.32
CA ALA A 465 -7.07 -15.48 -8.58
C ALA A 465 -7.56 -14.03 -8.83
N SER A 466 -8.83 -13.92 -9.23
CA SER A 466 -9.47 -12.73 -9.80
C SER A 466 -9.29 -11.42 -9.01
N ARG A 467 -9.47 -11.45 -7.69
CA ARG A 467 -9.47 -10.21 -6.88
C ARG A 467 -8.06 -9.65 -6.62
N THR A 468 -7.05 -10.51 -6.53
CA THR A 468 -5.64 -10.10 -6.41
C THR A 468 -5.06 -9.66 -7.76
N ARG A 469 -5.50 -10.29 -8.86
CA ARG A 469 -5.10 -10.00 -10.24
C ARG A 469 -5.30 -8.54 -10.66
N ARG A 470 -6.45 -7.92 -10.38
CA ARG A 470 -6.69 -6.49 -10.72
C ARG A 470 -5.75 -5.55 -9.95
N GLN A 471 -5.58 -5.78 -8.64
CA GLN A 471 -4.62 -5.01 -7.82
C GLN A 471 -3.16 -5.22 -8.24
N MET A 472 -2.79 -6.44 -8.66
CA MET A 472 -1.48 -6.74 -9.24
C MET A 472 -1.23 -5.90 -10.47
N ILE A 473 -2.13 -5.96 -11.46
CA ILE A 473 -1.89 -5.35 -12.77
C ILE A 473 -2.02 -3.83 -12.70
N GLN A 474 -2.91 -3.29 -11.86
CA GLN A 474 -2.89 -1.87 -11.50
C GLN A 474 -1.53 -1.46 -10.91
N ARG A 475 -0.93 -2.20 -9.97
CA ARG A 475 0.41 -1.83 -9.48
C ARG A 475 1.47 -2.00 -10.57
N MET A 476 1.39 -3.02 -11.43
CA MET A 476 2.27 -3.21 -12.59
C MET A 476 2.19 -2.06 -13.61
N GLY A 477 1.09 -1.31 -13.69
CA GLY A 477 1.02 -0.06 -14.48
C GLY A 477 2.02 1.03 -14.04
N ARG A 478 2.68 0.89 -12.88
CA ARG A 478 3.83 1.74 -12.46
C ARG A 478 5.18 1.25 -13.02
N VAL A 479 5.23 -0.01 -13.47
CA VAL A 479 6.41 -0.90 -13.47
C VAL A 479 6.77 -1.39 -14.86
N VAL A 480 5.78 -1.71 -15.70
CA VAL A 480 6.05 -2.27 -17.03
C VAL A 480 6.34 -1.13 -18.01
N ARG A 481 7.49 -0.50 -17.79
CA ARG A 481 8.05 0.54 -18.63
C ARG A 481 8.93 -0.09 -19.71
N PRO A 482 8.80 0.31 -20.98
CA PRO A 482 9.80 0.00 -22.00
C PRO A 482 11.17 0.57 -21.58
N LYS A 483 12.11 -0.30 -21.21
CA LYS A 483 13.51 0.12 -20.94
C LYS A 483 14.16 0.55 -22.25
N SER A 484 14.15 1.86 -22.50
CA SER A 484 14.81 2.61 -23.60
C SER A 484 14.57 2.19 -25.06
N ASN A 485 13.97 1.02 -25.30
CA ASN A 485 14.06 0.30 -26.57
C ASN A 485 12.68 0.06 -27.23
N ASN A 486 11.68 0.90 -26.91
CA ASN A 486 10.35 0.93 -27.55
C ASN A 486 9.47 -0.34 -27.52
N GLY A 487 9.94 -1.46 -26.96
CA GLY A 487 9.18 -2.72 -26.90
C GLY A 487 7.94 -2.67 -26.00
N ALA A 488 6.86 -3.35 -26.42
CA ALA A 488 5.59 -3.40 -25.70
C ALA A 488 5.68 -4.09 -24.33
N ALA A 489 4.75 -3.73 -23.45
CA ALA A 489 4.61 -4.27 -22.11
C ALA A 489 3.93 -5.65 -22.14
N LEU A 490 4.58 -6.71 -21.65
CA LEU A 490 4.13 -8.09 -21.83
C LEU A 490 3.44 -8.62 -20.58
N PHE A 491 2.16 -9.02 -20.70
CA PHE A 491 1.36 -9.56 -19.60
C PHE A 491 0.85 -10.97 -19.91
N VAL A 492 1.15 -11.91 -19.02
CA VAL A 492 0.66 -13.29 -19.03
C VAL A 492 -0.25 -13.49 -17.83
N VAL A 493 -1.46 -13.97 -18.06
CA VAL A 493 -2.48 -14.16 -17.02
C VAL A 493 -2.99 -15.59 -17.07
N ALA A 494 -2.53 -16.43 -16.15
CA ALA A 494 -2.91 -17.83 -16.09
C ALA A 494 -4.29 -18.01 -15.43
N TYR A 495 -5.11 -18.93 -15.94
CA TYR A 495 -6.41 -19.26 -15.37
C TYR A 495 -6.71 -20.76 -15.48
N VAL A 496 -7.40 -21.33 -14.50
CA VAL A 496 -7.82 -22.74 -14.59
C VAL A 496 -9.13 -22.89 -15.36
N TYR A 497 -9.15 -23.71 -16.41
CA TYR A 497 -10.34 -23.99 -17.23
C TYR A 497 -11.51 -24.56 -16.41
N GLY A 498 -12.72 -24.10 -16.68
CA GLY A 498 -13.94 -24.55 -16.01
C GLY A 498 -13.97 -24.18 -14.52
N THR A 499 -13.53 -22.96 -14.18
CA THR A 499 -13.51 -22.39 -12.83
C THR A 499 -13.83 -20.88 -12.86
N PRO A 500 -14.09 -20.20 -11.73
CA PRO A 500 -14.27 -18.74 -11.67
C PRO A 500 -13.04 -17.89 -12.04
N GLU A 501 -11.94 -18.49 -12.50
CA GLU A 501 -10.85 -17.78 -13.17
C GLU A 501 -10.99 -17.74 -14.71
N ASP A 502 -11.87 -18.57 -15.29
CA ASP A 502 -11.99 -18.81 -16.74
C ASP A 502 -12.79 -17.71 -17.45
N PRO A 503 -12.19 -16.93 -18.37
CA PRO A 503 -12.89 -15.87 -19.10
C PRO A 503 -14.13 -16.35 -19.87
N ALA A 504 -14.20 -17.63 -20.25
CA ALA A 504 -15.37 -18.21 -20.93
C ALA A 504 -16.62 -18.33 -20.03
N LEU A 505 -16.48 -18.11 -18.71
CA LEU A 505 -17.56 -18.14 -17.72
C LEU A 505 -17.91 -16.75 -17.16
N GLY A 506 -17.62 -15.68 -17.93
CA GLY A 506 -17.79 -14.29 -17.48
C GLY A 506 -16.80 -13.87 -16.39
N ALA A 507 -15.70 -14.61 -16.23
CA ALA A 507 -14.70 -14.24 -15.23
C ALA A 507 -13.98 -12.94 -15.64
N HIS A 508 -13.89 -12.02 -14.69
CA HIS A 508 -13.14 -10.76 -14.78
C HIS A 508 -13.57 -9.77 -15.89
N GLU A 509 -14.80 -9.81 -16.41
CA GLU A 509 -15.28 -8.97 -17.53
C GLU A 509 -14.80 -7.51 -17.46
N THR A 510 -15.16 -6.76 -16.40
CA THR A 510 -14.76 -5.35 -16.22
C THR A 510 -13.24 -5.11 -16.10
N PHE A 511 -12.48 -6.10 -15.64
CA PHE A 511 -11.00 -6.04 -15.59
C PHE A 511 -10.36 -6.37 -16.94
N LEU A 512 -10.99 -7.25 -17.73
CA LEU A 512 -10.55 -7.55 -19.08
C LEU A 512 -10.84 -6.37 -20.00
N GLU A 513 -12.00 -5.73 -19.87
CA GLU A 513 -12.34 -4.46 -20.54
C GLU A 513 -11.31 -3.35 -20.26
N GLU A 514 -10.91 -3.15 -18.99
CA GLU A 514 -9.83 -2.22 -18.62
C GLU A 514 -8.54 -2.48 -19.41
N LEU A 515 -8.09 -3.74 -19.49
CA LEU A 515 -6.85 -4.09 -20.18
C LEU A 515 -6.97 -4.14 -21.70
N GLU A 516 -8.12 -4.53 -22.22
CA GLU A 516 -8.39 -4.57 -23.66
C GLU A 516 -8.39 -3.16 -24.26
N SER A 517 -8.81 -2.14 -23.50
CA SER A 517 -8.68 -0.74 -23.90
C SER A 517 -7.22 -0.30 -24.17
N ILE A 518 -6.24 -0.92 -23.49
CA ILE A 518 -4.80 -0.62 -23.67
C ILE A 518 -4.00 -1.70 -24.39
N ALA A 519 -4.63 -2.82 -24.72
CA ALA A 519 -4.01 -3.85 -25.52
C ALA A 519 -3.71 -3.34 -26.93
N GLU A 520 -2.48 -3.53 -27.38
CA GLU A 520 -2.10 -3.58 -28.79
C GLU A 520 -2.45 -4.95 -29.38
N GLU A 521 -2.24 -6.01 -28.60
CA GLU A 521 -2.50 -7.41 -28.97
C GLU A 521 -3.09 -8.17 -27.77
N ARG A 522 -4.15 -8.96 -28.01
CA ARG A 522 -4.71 -9.91 -27.04
C ARG A 522 -4.79 -11.29 -27.68
N VAL A 523 -4.31 -12.31 -26.96
CA VAL A 523 -4.53 -13.71 -27.31
C VAL A 523 -5.10 -14.47 -26.12
N THR A 524 -6.00 -15.42 -26.39
CA THR A 524 -6.46 -16.42 -25.42
C THR A 524 -6.01 -17.79 -25.91
N ILE A 525 -5.15 -18.46 -25.14
CA ILE A 525 -4.39 -19.63 -25.58
C ILE A 525 -4.32 -20.70 -24.49
N ASP A 526 -4.06 -21.95 -24.88
CA ASP A 526 -3.64 -23.00 -23.96
C ASP A 526 -2.17 -22.80 -23.51
N GLY A 527 -1.84 -23.28 -22.31
CA GLY A 527 -0.48 -23.21 -21.74
C GLY A 527 0.63 -23.79 -22.61
N ALA A 528 0.35 -24.79 -23.45
CA ALA A 528 1.33 -25.35 -24.39
C ALA A 528 1.73 -24.38 -25.51
N ALA A 529 0.91 -23.37 -25.82
CA ALA A 529 1.17 -22.39 -26.87
C ALA A 529 1.89 -21.12 -26.36
N LEU A 530 1.91 -20.87 -25.04
CA LEU A 530 2.58 -19.68 -24.48
C LEU A 530 4.07 -19.55 -24.89
N PRO A 531 4.89 -20.62 -24.92
CA PRO A 531 6.32 -20.48 -25.21
C PRO A 531 6.65 -20.03 -26.64
N SER A 532 5.79 -20.26 -27.63
CA SER A 532 5.99 -19.75 -29.00
C SER A 532 5.53 -18.30 -29.13
N ILE A 533 4.39 -17.94 -28.53
CA ILE A 533 3.89 -16.56 -28.50
C ILE A 533 4.89 -15.64 -27.80
N LEU A 534 5.36 -16.00 -26.60
CA LEU A 534 6.36 -15.21 -25.88
C LEU A 534 7.66 -15.06 -26.65
N ARG A 535 8.10 -16.07 -27.42
CA ARG A 535 9.29 -15.93 -28.28
C ARG A 535 9.08 -14.88 -29.37
N SER A 536 7.94 -14.92 -30.07
CA SER A 536 7.63 -13.90 -31.09
C SER A 536 7.69 -12.51 -30.47
N TRP A 537 6.86 -12.26 -29.45
CA TRP A 537 6.73 -10.97 -28.80
C TRP A 537 8.04 -10.45 -28.17
N LEU A 538 8.85 -11.33 -27.56
CA LEU A 538 10.17 -10.96 -27.01
C LEU A 538 11.22 -10.70 -28.10
N SER A 539 11.15 -11.40 -29.23
CA SER A 539 12.05 -11.19 -30.38
C SER A 539 11.70 -9.94 -31.19
N GLU A 540 10.41 -9.60 -31.33
CA GLU A 540 9.93 -8.36 -31.91
C GLU A 540 10.30 -7.13 -31.06
N ALA A 541 10.36 -7.32 -29.74
CA ALA A 541 10.81 -6.30 -28.78
C ALA A 541 12.34 -6.23 -28.61
N ALA A 542 13.11 -7.07 -29.31
CA ALA A 542 14.57 -6.96 -29.35
C ALA A 542 14.99 -5.82 -30.31
N PRO A 543 16.05 -5.06 -29.98
CA PRO A 543 16.45 -3.93 -30.82
C PRO A 543 16.96 -4.41 -32.19
N GLN A 544 16.44 -3.83 -33.27
CA GLN A 544 17.04 -4.01 -34.60
C GLN A 544 18.41 -3.31 -34.63
N GLU A 545 19.46 -4.09 -34.90
CA GLU A 545 20.83 -3.58 -35.03
C GLU A 545 20.93 -2.61 -36.23
N GLY A 546 20.97 -1.31 -35.94
CA GLY A 546 21.11 -0.26 -36.95
C GLY A 546 20.44 1.08 -36.64
N ALA A 547 19.48 1.13 -35.70
CA ALA A 547 18.85 2.38 -35.30
C ALA A 547 19.86 3.29 -34.53
N PRO A 548 20.03 4.57 -34.90
CA PRO A 548 20.97 5.45 -34.23
C PRO A 548 20.46 5.82 -32.83
N VAL A 549 21.26 5.51 -31.80
CA VAL A 549 20.91 5.81 -30.41
C VAL A 549 20.98 7.32 -30.14
N THR A 550 19.84 8.00 -30.26
CA THR A 550 19.66 9.35 -29.75
C THR A 550 19.75 9.34 -28.23
N ARG A 551 20.89 9.79 -27.68
CA ARG A 551 21.03 10.02 -26.24
C ARG A 551 19.95 11.01 -25.78
N PRO A 552 19.32 10.80 -24.60
CA PRO A 552 18.48 11.84 -24.01
C PRO A 552 19.33 13.09 -23.76
N LEU A 553 18.74 14.27 -24.00
CA LEU A 553 19.40 15.55 -23.75
C LEU A 553 19.69 15.70 -22.25
N THR A 554 20.97 15.69 -21.89
CA THR A 554 21.42 16.23 -20.60
C THR A 554 21.19 17.73 -20.62
N VAL A 555 20.41 18.24 -19.66
CA VAL A 555 20.38 19.68 -19.39
C VAL A 555 21.65 19.99 -18.62
N ASP A 556 22.62 20.59 -19.30
CA ASP A 556 23.90 20.94 -18.68
C ASP A 556 23.69 21.98 -17.57
N ALA A 557 24.27 21.72 -16.40
CA ALA A 557 24.32 22.69 -15.32
C ALA A 557 25.32 23.80 -15.67
N PRO A 558 25.02 25.08 -15.37
CA PRO A 558 25.90 26.19 -15.76
C PRO A 558 27.26 26.10 -15.07
N GLU A 559 28.33 26.25 -15.86
CA GLU A 559 29.71 26.15 -15.37
C GLU A 559 30.06 27.27 -14.38
N GLY A 560 30.57 26.89 -13.21
CA GLY A 560 31.21 27.82 -12.28
C GLY A 560 32.63 28.19 -12.75
N PRO A 561 33.09 29.44 -12.54
CA PRO A 561 34.33 29.92 -13.14
C PRO A 561 35.58 29.25 -12.56
N SER A 562 36.52 28.87 -13.43
CA SER A 562 37.81 28.29 -13.05
C SER A 562 38.77 29.33 -12.43
N PRO A 563 39.43 29.03 -11.30
CA PRO A 563 40.59 29.78 -10.81
C PRO A 563 41.90 29.17 -11.34
N SER A 564 42.78 30.01 -11.89
CA SER A 564 44.07 29.60 -12.45
C SER A 564 45.21 29.54 -11.42
N GLN A 565 46.08 28.54 -11.57
CA GLN A 565 47.53 28.52 -11.28
C GLN A 565 48.13 29.43 -10.16
N THR A 566 48.78 28.84 -9.14
CA THR A 566 50.15 29.26 -8.74
C THR A 566 50.92 28.29 -7.80
N THR A 567 52.16 27.92 -8.22
CA THR A 567 53.37 27.61 -7.40
C THR A 567 53.44 26.42 -6.41
N GLU A 568 54.69 26.09 -6.03
CA GLU A 568 55.17 24.83 -5.40
C GLU A 568 55.80 25.04 -3.98
N ILE A 569 56.54 24.01 -3.50
CA ILE A 569 57.60 24.01 -2.44
C ILE A 569 57.13 24.13 -0.96
N PRO A 570 57.77 23.48 0.04
CA PRO A 570 58.01 22.03 0.25
C PRO A 570 57.52 21.54 1.65
N ALA A 571 57.85 20.29 2.02
CA ALA A 571 57.66 19.74 3.38
C ALA A 571 59.00 19.45 4.13
N PRO A 572 59.05 19.54 5.48
CA PRO A 572 59.97 18.78 6.34
C PRO A 572 59.38 17.37 6.65
N GLY A 573 60.11 16.28 6.94
CA GLY A 573 61.39 16.13 7.64
C GLY A 573 61.13 15.91 9.13
N SER A 574 61.46 14.79 9.81
CA SER A 574 62.37 13.65 9.59
C SER A 574 61.77 12.33 10.18
N GLY A 575 62.37 11.12 10.18
CA GLY A 575 63.66 10.60 9.67
C GLY A 575 63.76 9.06 9.87
N ARG A 576 64.75 8.38 9.24
CA ARG A 576 65.06 6.93 9.34
C ARG A 576 66.09 6.60 10.46
N PRO A 577 66.27 5.34 10.90
CA PRO A 577 67.05 4.29 10.18
C PRO A 577 66.15 3.22 9.47
N ASP A 578 66.53 2.50 8.39
CA ASP A 578 67.67 1.58 8.14
C ASP A 578 67.54 0.25 8.92
N VAL A 579 67.76 -0.97 8.37
CA VAL A 579 68.83 -1.45 7.45
C VAL A 579 68.34 -2.53 6.41
N SER A 580 69.15 -2.73 5.35
CA SER A 580 69.23 -3.77 4.28
C SER A 580 68.99 -5.26 4.67
N ALA A 581 68.88 -6.28 3.78
CA ALA A 581 68.56 -6.47 2.34
C ALA A 581 68.69 -8.00 1.97
N ALA A 582 68.31 -8.41 0.74
CA ALA A 582 68.85 -9.53 -0.10
C ALA A 582 69.03 -10.98 0.48
N ASP A 583 68.93 -12.10 -0.24
CA ASP A 583 68.35 -12.49 -1.56
C ASP A 583 68.12 -14.06 -1.56
N PRO A 584 68.49 -14.99 -2.49
CA PRO A 584 67.64 -16.17 -2.79
C PRO A 584 68.34 -17.57 -2.69
N SER A 585 67.82 -18.59 -3.40
CA SER A 585 68.27 -20.02 -3.53
C SER A 585 67.98 -20.92 -2.30
N GLN A 586 67.86 -22.26 -2.32
CA GLN A 586 67.73 -23.37 -3.32
C GLN A 586 67.09 -24.59 -2.55
N ASP A 587 66.72 -25.79 -3.05
CA ASP A 587 66.93 -26.57 -4.29
C ASP A 587 65.82 -27.68 -4.45
N GLU A 588 65.91 -28.59 -5.43
CA GLU A 588 65.05 -29.80 -5.66
C GLU A 588 65.58 -31.07 -4.88
N PRO A 589 65.14 -32.37 -5.06
CA PRO A 589 64.12 -32.98 -5.96
C PRO A 589 63.24 -34.17 -5.40
N GLU A 590 62.52 -34.80 -6.35
CA GLU A 590 61.64 -35.99 -6.43
C GLU A 590 61.83 -37.23 -5.49
N LEU A 591 60.73 -37.99 -5.24
CA LEU A 591 60.45 -39.33 -5.86
C LEU A 591 59.13 -40.00 -5.34
N THR A 592 58.72 -41.11 -5.97
CA THR A 592 57.37 -41.75 -5.83
C THR A 592 57.38 -43.21 -5.24
N PRO A 593 56.48 -44.18 -5.58
CA PRO A 593 55.49 -44.73 -4.64
C PRO A 593 55.62 -46.25 -4.31
N VAL A 594 54.78 -46.79 -3.41
CA VAL A 594 54.65 -48.26 -3.17
C VAL A 594 53.21 -48.70 -2.79
N ASP A 595 52.83 -49.87 -3.32
CA ASP A 595 51.71 -50.81 -3.03
C ASP A 595 51.79 -51.49 -1.61
N ALA A 596 50.91 -52.38 -1.11
CA ALA A 596 49.48 -52.73 -1.31
C ALA A 596 49.03 -53.69 -0.15
N ASP A 597 48.08 -54.61 -0.39
CA ASP A 597 47.54 -55.72 0.45
C ASP A 597 46.68 -55.39 1.70
N ALA A 598 45.79 -56.27 2.19
CA ALA A 598 44.81 -57.20 1.58
C ALA A 598 44.04 -57.97 2.70
N ASP A 599 42.71 -58.13 2.60
CA ASP A 599 42.01 -59.38 3.04
C ASP A 599 40.55 -59.49 2.49
N ALA A 600 39.93 -60.67 2.65
CA ALA A 600 38.63 -61.09 2.09
C ALA A 600 37.46 -61.04 3.13
N ALA A 601 36.20 -61.42 2.89
CA ALA A 601 35.60 -62.25 1.83
C ALA A 601 34.08 -61.97 1.58
N ALA A 602 33.46 -62.75 0.67
CA ALA A 602 32.04 -62.74 0.28
C ALA A 602 31.10 -63.34 1.36
N THR A 603 29.75 -63.42 1.25
CA THR A 603 28.90 -63.87 0.12
C THR A 603 27.41 -63.48 0.30
N GLU A 604 26.58 -63.66 -0.75
CA GLU A 604 25.16 -63.25 -0.85
C GLU A 604 24.12 -64.34 -0.35
N PRO A 605 22.90 -64.57 -0.94
CA PRO A 605 21.66 -64.34 -0.17
C PRO A 605 20.63 -65.50 -0.15
N VAL A 606 19.53 -65.37 0.61
CA VAL A 606 18.35 -66.25 0.53
C VAL A 606 17.05 -65.45 0.72
N ALA A 607 15.95 -65.90 0.12
CA ALA A 607 14.60 -65.30 0.17
C ALA A 607 13.54 -66.32 0.64
N ALA A 608 12.25 -65.99 0.49
CA ALA A 608 11.06 -66.84 0.77
C ALA A 608 10.70 -67.01 2.27
N GLN A 609 9.44 -67.26 2.68
CA GLN A 609 8.17 -67.27 1.93
C GLN A 609 6.94 -66.98 2.82
N SER A 610 5.82 -66.75 2.13
CA SER A 610 4.43 -66.56 2.58
C SER A 610 3.84 -67.58 3.57
N GLU A 611 2.79 -67.17 4.30
CA GLU A 611 1.64 -68.05 4.60
C GLU A 611 0.33 -67.23 4.83
N GLN A 612 -0.84 -67.86 4.64
CA GLN A 612 -2.19 -67.27 4.75
C GLN A 612 -3.12 -68.21 5.55
N VAL A 613 -4.08 -67.70 6.34
CA VAL A 613 -5.17 -68.51 6.94
C VAL A 613 -6.49 -67.71 7.05
N GLU A 614 -7.63 -68.42 6.99
CA GLU A 614 -9.05 -68.00 6.89
C GLU A 614 -9.88 -68.63 8.05
N ASP A 615 -11.04 -68.14 8.54
CA ASP A 615 -11.89 -66.94 8.30
C ASP A 615 -12.81 -66.69 9.56
N GLN A 616 -13.74 -65.73 9.44
CA GLN A 616 -14.98 -65.43 10.21
C GLN A 616 -15.79 -66.61 10.84
N PRO A 617 -16.90 -66.35 11.59
CA PRO A 617 -17.33 -65.13 12.34
C PRO A 617 -17.85 -65.42 13.78
N ARG A 618 -18.08 -64.38 14.61
CA ARG A 618 -19.27 -64.33 15.53
C ARG A 618 -19.52 -62.98 16.24
N VAL A 619 -20.75 -62.47 16.05
CA VAL A 619 -21.69 -61.86 17.02
C VAL A 619 -21.18 -60.78 18.01
N ALA A 620 -21.75 -59.57 17.89
CA ALA A 620 -21.66 -58.48 18.88
C ALA A 620 -22.57 -58.69 20.12
N PRO A 621 -22.31 -57.97 21.22
CA PRO A 621 -23.23 -56.88 21.58
C PRO A 621 -22.51 -55.53 21.76
N ALA A 622 -23.28 -54.45 21.89
CA ALA A 622 -22.78 -53.08 22.03
C ALA A 622 -22.92 -52.54 23.47
N GLU A 623 -21.98 -51.70 23.89
CA GLU A 623 -22.12 -50.81 25.05
C GLU A 623 -21.29 -49.52 24.84
N ASN A 624 -21.70 -48.40 25.44
CA ASN A 624 -21.21 -47.07 25.08
C ASN A 624 -20.04 -46.59 25.96
N ALA A 625 -18.96 -46.12 25.32
CA ALA A 625 -17.98 -45.21 25.91
C ALA A 625 -17.45 -44.23 24.82
N PRO A 626 -17.17 -42.95 25.13
CA PRO A 626 -16.71 -41.99 24.15
C PRO A 626 -15.20 -42.10 23.89
N GLU A 627 -14.80 -42.43 22.66
CA GLU A 627 -13.40 -42.31 22.23
C GLU A 627 -12.98 -40.84 22.08
N LYS A 628 -11.70 -40.56 22.33
CA LYS A 628 -11.12 -39.21 22.19
C LYS A 628 -11.07 -38.81 20.71
N PRO A 629 -11.27 -37.52 20.36
CA PRO A 629 -11.07 -37.06 18.99
C PRO A 629 -9.60 -37.25 18.57
N ALA A 630 -9.40 -37.86 17.40
CA ALA A 630 -8.06 -38.11 16.86
C ALA A 630 -7.35 -36.80 16.51
N GLN A 631 -6.20 -36.56 17.14
CA GLN A 631 -5.33 -35.41 16.85
C GLN A 631 -4.96 -35.40 15.37
N HIS A 632 -5.23 -34.29 14.68
CA HIS A 632 -4.79 -34.11 13.29
C HIS A 632 -3.30 -33.77 13.28
N SER A 633 -2.47 -34.68 12.75
CA SER A 633 -1.05 -34.44 12.55
C SER A 633 -0.82 -33.28 11.59
N MET A 634 -0.03 -32.28 11.98
CA MET A 634 0.49 -31.27 11.06
C MET A 634 1.52 -31.90 10.11
N PRO A 635 1.82 -31.28 8.96
CA PRO A 635 3.02 -31.61 8.19
C PRO A 635 4.26 -31.42 9.07
N SER A 636 5.16 -32.42 9.08
CA SER A 636 6.36 -32.48 9.92
C SER A 636 7.18 -31.19 9.90
N ASP A 637 7.28 -30.59 8.72
CA ASP A 637 8.21 -29.50 8.44
C ASP A 637 7.67 -28.17 8.96
N VAL A 638 6.35 -27.98 8.94
CA VAL A 638 5.66 -26.83 9.55
C VAL A 638 5.69 -26.94 11.08
N GLU A 639 5.52 -28.14 11.61
CA GLU A 639 5.69 -28.43 13.04
C GLU A 639 7.15 -28.18 13.50
N ALA A 640 8.13 -28.50 12.66
CA ALA A 640 9.54 -28.24 12.92
C ALA A 640 9.88 -26.74 12.87
N GLU A 641 9.44 -25.99 11.86
CA GLU A 641 9.67 -24.53 11.76
C GLU A 641 8.99 -23.76 12.91
N ALA A 642 7.77 -24.17 13.29
CA ALA A 642 7.06 -23.59 14.43
C ALA A 642 7.81 -23.82 15.76
N ARG A 643 8.16 -25.09 16.07
CA ARG A 643 8.90 -25.43 17.29
C ARG A 643 10.30 -24.81 17.32
N GLN A 644 10.99 -24.71 16.18
CA GLN A 644 12.29 -24.05 16.09
C GLN A 644 12.18 -22.54 16.35
N SER A 645 11.10 -21.90 15.88
CA SER A 645 10.82 -20.49 16.13
C SER A 645 10.47 -20.25 17.61
N GLU A 646 9.55 -21.03 18.17
CA GLU A 646 9.14 -20.98 19.57
C GLU A 646 10.34 -21.17 20.52
N ARG A 647 11.17 -22.18 20.26
CA ARG A 647 12.43 -22.42 20.96
C ARG A 647 13.37 -21.22 20.90
N THR A 648 13.52 -20.58 19.74
CA THR A 648 14.35 -19.38 19.57
C THR A 648 13.83 -18.20 20.41
N TYR A 649 12.52 -18.10 20.63
CA TYR A 649 11.92 -17.10 21.53
C TYR A 649 12.09 -17.50 23.00
N ARG A 650 11.90 -18.78 23.35
CA ARG A 650 12.08 -19.36 24.70
C ARG A 650 13.51 -19.10 25.21
N GLU A 651 14.53 -19.39 24.39
CA GLU A 651 15.95 -19.18 24.71
C GLU A 651 16.31 -17.68 24.88
N ARG A 652 15.73 -16.78 24.07
CA ARG A 652 15.94 -15.31 24.24
C ARG A 652 15.27 -14.74 25.49
N VAL A 653 14.09 -15.22 25.85
CA VAL A 653 13.39 -14.75 27.05
C VAL A 653 14.11 -15.24 28.32
N GLN A 654 14.69 -16.45 28.29
CA GLN A 654 15.63 -16.93 29.33
C GLN A 654 16.83 -15.99 29.50
N GLU A 655 17.53 -15.64 28.40
CA GLU A 655 18.69 -14.73 28.41
C GLU A 655 18.34 -13.31 28.93
N LEU A 656 17.27 -12.72 28.39
CA LEU A 656 16.81 -11.38 28.78
C LEU A 656 16.44 -11.30 30.27
N LEU A 657 15.69 -12.28 30.78
CA LEU A 657 15.21 -12.25 32.17
C LEU A 657 16.23 -12.80 33.18
N GLY A 658 17.12 -13.69 32.76
CA GLY A 658 18.08 -14.38 33.64
C GLY A 658 17.48 -15.57 34.39
N PHE A 659 16.40 -16.17 33.90
CA PHE A 659 15.82 -17.40 34.45
C PHE A 659 16.40 -18.63 33.71
N PRO A 660 16.87 -19.67 34.41
CA PRO A 660 17.46 -20.87 33.78
C PRO A 660 16.42 -21.75 33.10
N ASP A 661 15.18 -21.75 33.60
CA ASP A 661 14.00 -22.16 32.85
C ASP A 661 12.90 -21.14 33.10
N ILE A 662 12.12 -20.84 32.05
CA ILE A 662 10.97 -19.94 32.10
C ILE A 662 9.64 -20.68 32.21
N THR A 663 9.58 -22.01 32.03
CA THR A 663 8.33 -22.78 32.21
C THR A 663 7.70 -22.57 33.58
N HIS A 664 8.53 -22.45 34.63
CA HIS A 664 8.14 -22.08 35.99
C HIS A 664 7.34 -20.76 36.07
N LEU A 665 7.54 -19.81 35.14
CA LEU A 665 6.76 -18.57 35.12
C LEU A 665 5.26 -18.85 34.92
N TRP A 666 4.89 -19.91 34.19
CA TRP A 666 3.51 -20.26 33.86
C TRP A 666 2.83 -21.17 34.90
N GLU A 667 3.54 -21.68 35.92
CA GLU A 667 2.97 -22.55 36.96
C GLU A 667 1.71 -21.98 37.66
N PRO A 668 1.66 -20.68 38.05
CA PRO A 668 0.47 -20.09 38.66
C PRO A 668 -0.75 -20.07 37.74
N ALA A 669 -0.54 -20.02 36.42
CA ALA A 669 -1.59 -20.00 35.41
C ALA A 669 -2.03 -21.42 35.03
N ALA A 670 -1.09 -22.36 34.86
CA ALA A 670 -1.40 -23.76 34.54
C ALA A 670 -2.24 -24.44 35.64
N ALA A 671 -2.00 -24.11 36.92
CA ALA A 671 -2.83 -24.56 38.04
C ALA A 671 -4.31 -24.09 37.96
N LYS A 672 -4.61 -23.11 37.10
CA LYS A 672 -5.90 -22.41 37.01
C LYS A 672 -6.61 -22.58 35.65
N TYR A 673 -5.86 -22.84 34.58
CA TYR A 673 -6.38 -23.18 33.24
C TYR A 673 -6.49 -24.70 32.97
N SER A 674 -6.58 -25.52 34.03
CA SER A 674 -6.80 -26.97 33.91
C SER A 674 -8.02 -27.26 33.01
N PRO A 675 -7.89 -28.09 31.96
CA PRO A 675 -6.89 -29.17 31.82
C PRO A 675 -5.62 -28.85 31.01
N MET A 676 -5.34 -27.61 30.63
CA MET A 676 -4.12 -27.28 29.86
C MET A 676 -2.83 -27.56 30.64
N THR A 677 -1.87 -28.21 29.97
CA THR A 677 -0.49 -28.37 30.45
C THR A 677 0.32 -27.08 30.26
N ILE A 678 1.51 -27.00 30.88
CA ILE A 678 2.38 -25.81 30.77
C ILE A 678 2.84 -25.60 29.32
N ASP A 679 3.21 -26.65 28.59
CA ASP A 679 3.63 -26.50 27.18
C ASP A 679 2.45 -26.15 26.25
N GLU A 680 1.24 -26.68 26.46
CA GLU A 680 0.03 -26.23 25.73
C GLU A 680 -0.30 -24.76 26.02
N LEU A 681 -0.11 -24.30 27.26
CA LEU A 681 -0.33 -22.91 27.66
C LEU A 681 0.75 -21.97 27.08
N VAL A 682 1.96 -22.47 26.88
CA VAL A 682 3.08 -21.78 26.20
C VAL A 682 2.85 -21.72 24.68
N GLU A 683 2.43 -22.82 24.05
CA GLU A 683 2.07 -22.88 22.62
C GLU A 683 0.90 -21.93 22.30
N TRP A 684 -0.12 -21.91 23.16
CA TRP A 684 -1.23 -20.94 23.11
C TRP A 684 -0.79 -19.47 23.30
N GLN A 685 0.41 -19.23 23.84
CA GLN A 685 0.99 -17.90 24.10
C GLN A 685 2.26 -17.62 23.26
N ALA A 686 2.44 -18.33 22.13
CA ALA A 686 3.61 -18.16 21.27
C ALA A 686 3.81 -16.72 20.76
N ASP A 687 2.72 -16.00 20.44
CA ASP A 687 2.76 -14.56 20.10
C ASP A 687 3.26 -13.71 21.28
N THR A 688 2.82 -14.01 22.50
CA THR A 688 3.25 -13.30 23.72
C THR A 688 4.74 -13.54 23.99
N LEU A 689 5.23 -14.78 23.82
CA LEU A 689 6.67 -15.09 23.87
C LEU A 689 7.46 -14.35 22.78
N TYR A 690 6.92 -14.26 21.56
CA TYR A 690 7.52 -13.48 20.49
C TYR A 690 7.68 -12.00 20.88
N TYR A 691 6.65 -11.36 21.43
CA TYR A 691 6.72 -9.97 21.91
C TYR A 691 7.65 -9.78 23.12
N LEU A 692 7.75 -10.77 24.02
CA LEU A 692 8.71 -10.78 25.13
C LEU A 692 10.17 -11.00 24.66
N SER A 693 10.39 -11.59 23.48
CA SER A 693 11.71 -11.85 22.89
C SER A 693 12.24 -10.72 21.98
N ARG A 694 11.45 -9.66 21.76
CA ARG A 694 11.84 -8.51 20.92
C ARG A 694 12.90 -7.65 21.62
N PRO A 695 13.85 -7.03 20.87
CA PRO A 695 14.72 -6.01 21.43
C PRO A 695 13.92 -4.84 22.01
N TRP A 696 14.42 -4.29 23.12
CA TRP A 696 13.87 -3.10 23.76
C TRP A 696 14.99 -2.07 23.94
N ASP A 697 14.73 -0.82 23.56
CA ASP A 697 15.75 0.25 23.47
C ASP A 697 16.12 0.87 24.84
N GLY A 698 16.17 0.07 25.90
CA GLY A 698 16.40 0.51 27.27
C GLY A 698 17.21 -0.47 28.13
N ASP A 699 17.63 -0.01 29.32
CA ASP A 699 18.46 -0.79 30.24
C ASP A 699 17.72 -2.02 30.81
N THR A 700 18.21 -3.22 30.48
CA THR A 700 17.74 -4.55 30.89
C THR A 700 17.35 -4.67 32.37
N ALA A 701 17.97 -3.92 33.29
CA ALA A 701 17.56 -3.92 34.69
C ALA A 701 16.11 -3.42 34.91
N THR A 702 15.64 -2.50 34.07
CA THR A 702 14.25 -2.01 34.06
C THR A 702 13.29 -3.03 33.47
N TRP A 703 13.65 -3.72 32.38
CA TRP A 703 12.84 -4.82 31.83
C TRP A 703 12.64 -5.93 32.89
N ARG A 704 13.72 -6.33 33.57
CA ARG A 704 13.68 -7.30 34.69
C ARG A 704 12.85 -6.81 35.87
N ARG A 705 12.90 -5.51 36.21
CA ARG A 705 12.06 -4.90 37.27
C ARG A 705 10.57 -5.02 36.95
N VAL A 706 10.17 -4.69 35.71
CA VAL A 706 8.76 -4.70 35.28
C VAL A 706 8.23 -6.11 35.18
N MET A 707 8.99 -7.03 34.59
CA MET A 707 8.60 -8.45 34.51
C MET A 707 8.49 -9.09 35.89
N ARG A 708 9.39 -8.75 36.83
CA ARG A 708 9.26 -9.19 38.23
C ARG A 708 8.00 -8.63 38.89
N ALA A 709 7.69 -7.34 38.72
CA ALA A 709 6.46 -6.75 39.27
C ALA A 709 5.18 -7.44 38.75
N ILE A 710 5.13 -7.81 37.46
CA ILE A 710 4.03 -8.59 36.89
C ILE A 710 3.91 -9.97 37.56
N LEU A 711 5.03 -10.67 37.74
CA LEU A 711 5.07 -12.03 38.28
C LEU A 711 4.74 -12.06 39.78
N ASP A 712 5.33 -11.16 40.57
CA ASP A 712 5.08 -11.03 42.02
C ASP A 712 3.60 -10.70 42.29
N TRP A 713 2.98 -9.86 41.44
CA TRP A 713 1.56 -9.56 41.48
C TRP A 713 0.68 -10.73 41.03
N ALA A 714 1.03 -11.45 39.97
CA ALA A 714 0.30 -12.65 39.55
C ALA A 714 0.33 -13.77 40.60
N ALA A 715 1.47 -13.90 41.30
CA ALA A 715 1.68 -14.84 42.41
C ALA A 715 0.99 -14.41 43.74
N SER A 716 0.38 -13.22 43.79
CA SER A 716 -0.27 -12.65 44.98
C SER A 716 -1.80 -12.66 44.85
N PRO A 717 -2.48 -13.82 45.06
CA PRO A 717 -3.93 -13.96 44.85
C PRO A 717 -4.79 -13.19 45.86
N SER A 718 -4.20 -12.67 46.94
CA SER A 718 -4.86 -11.86 47.97
C SER A 718 -4.98 -10.38 47.64
N ASP A 719 -4.25 -9.87 46.64
CA ASP A 719 -4.28 -8.43 46.32
C ASP A 719 -5.60 -8.01 45.67
N PRO A 720 -6.17 -6.83 46.02
CA PRO A 720 -7.32 -6.26 45.31
C PRO A 720 -7.02 -5.96 43.85
N ILE A 721 -8.05 -6.00 43.00
CA ILE A 721 -7.95 -5.65 41.56
C ILE A 721 -7.40 -4.22 41.36
N ASP A 722 -7.62 -3.32 42.32
CA ASP A 722 -7.13 -1.93 42.32
C ASP A 722 -5.61 -1.82 42.11
N THR A 723 -4.83 -2.84 42.52
CA THR A 723 -3.37 -2.90 42.32
C THR A 723 -2.95 -3.08 40.84
N PHE A 724 -3.86 -3.50 39.95
CA PHE A 724 -3.57 -3.62 38.52
C PHE A 724 -3.22 -2.28 37.87
N LEU A 725 -3.72 -1.16 38.42
CA LEU A 725 -3.36 0.19 37.97
C LEU A 725 -1.88 0.52 38.25
N ASP A 726 -1.29 -0.05 39.29
CA ASP A 726 0.13 0.11 39.57
C ASP A 726 1.00 -0.78 38.66
N ILE A 727 0.54 -1.99 38.31
CA ILE A 727 1.15 -2.77 37.22
C ILE A 727 1.07 -2.02 35.88
N ALA A 728 -0.06 -1.39 35.56
CA ALA A 728 -0.18 -0.56 34.35
C ALA A 728 0.73 0.68 34.37
N ARG A 729 0.98 1.29 35.53
CA ARG A 729 1.98 2.35 35.71
C ARG A 729 3.40 1.83 35.50
N THR A 730 3.78 0.73 36.13
CA THR A 730 5.12 0.10 35.99
C THR A 730 5.37 -0.36 34.55
N VAL A 731 4.41 -1.02 33.90
CA VAL A 731 4.47 -1.39 32.48
C VAL A 731 4.57 -0.16 31.56
N SER A 732 4.11 1.01 32.02
CA SER A 732 4.25 2.25 31.23
C SER A 732 5.71 2.71 31.06
N GLU A 733 6.63 2.33 31.95
CA GLU A 733 8.07 2.64 31.85
C GLU A 733 8.73 2.07 30.57
N VAL A 734 8.09 1.08 29.93
CA VAL A 734 8.73 0.18 28.93
C VAL A 734 8.32 0.47 27.48
N GLY A 735 7.50 1.49 27.22
CA GLY A 735 7.21 1.93 25.85
C GLY A 735 6.25 1.04 25.05
N PRO A 736 6.60 0.57 23.83
CA PRO A 736 5.61 0.16 22.82
C PRO A 736 4.82 -1.13 23.12
N ASN A 737 5.35 -2.06 23.92
CA ASN A 737 4.72 -3.39 24.13
C ASN A 737 3.72 -3.43 25.32
N ARG A 738 3.28 -2.27 25.84
CA ARG A 738 2.40 -2.15 27.01
C ARG A 738 1.17 -3.07 27.00
N THR A 739 0.45 -3.13 25.88
CA THR A 739 -0.79 -3.93 25.77
C THR A 739 -0.52 -5.42 25.91
N GLU A 740 0.58 -5.92 25.35
CA GLU A 740 0.93 -7.35 25.39
C GLU A 740 1.55 -7.73 26.74
N LEU A 741 2.27 -6.83 27.39
CA LEU A 741 2.69 -6.98 28.79
C LEU A 741 1.49 -7.00 29.75
N LEU A 742 0.44 -6.23 29.48
CA LEU A 742 -0.81 -6.26 30.25
C LEU A 742 -1.65 -7.51 29.95
N ARG A 743 -1.67 -8.02 28.71
CA ARG A 743 -2.24 -9.34 28.40
C ARG A 743 -1.50 -10.45 29.14
N PHE A 744 -0.16 -10.45 29.09
CA PHE A 744 0.66 -11.41 29.82
C PHE A 744 0.35 -11.37 31.33
N ALA A 745 0.27 -10.18 31.94
CA ALA A 745 -0.11 -10.03 33.35
C ALA A 745 -1.52 -10.58 33.65
N ALA A 746 -2.50 -10.33 32.78
CA ALA A 746 -3.86 -10.84 32.92
C ALA A 746 -3.89 -12.38 32.84
N THR A 747 -3.29 -12.95 31.78
CA THR A 747 -3.15 -14.40 31.58
C THR A 747 -2.44 -15.04 32.77
N MET A 748 -1.37 -14.42 33.28
CA MET A 748 -0.64 -14.94 34.45
C MET A 748 -1.47 -14.96 35.73
N ARG A 749 -2.44 -14.04 35.89
CA ARG A 749 -3.39 -14.05 37.00
C ARG A 749 -4.64 -14.93 36.70
N GLY A 750 -4.67 -15.63 35.56
CA GLY A 750 -5.81 -16.44 35.12
C GLY A 750 -7.06 -15.61 34.88
N ARG A 751 -6.94 -14.56 34.06
CA ARG A 751 -7.96 -13.57 33.69
C ARG A 751 -7.78 -13.17 32.24
N GLU A 752 -8.87 -12.78 31.56
CA GLU A 752 -8.72 -12.00 30.33
C GLU A 752 -8.40 -10.54 30.68
N LEU A 753 -7.66 -9.85 29.82
CA LEU A 753 -7.38 -8.41 29.99
C LEU A 753 -8.69 -7.58 30.01
N ALA A 754 -9.73 -8.04 29.33
CA ALA A 754 -11.07 -7.43 29.33
C ALA A 754 -11.87 -7.65 30.63
N GLU A 755 -11.41 -8.51 31.56
CA GLU A 755 -11.98 -8.63 32.92
C GLU A 755 -11.25 -7.72 33.95
N LEU A 756 -10.15 -7.07 33.55
CA LEU A 756 -9.29 -6.25 34.42
C LEU A 756 -9.24 -4.76 34.02
N LEU A 757 -9.92 -4.39 32.93
CA LEU A 757 -10.05 -3.02 32.40
C LEU A 757 -11.48 -2.48 32.56
#